data_AF-A0A7Y0HQL0-F1
#
_entry.id   AF-A0A7Y0HQL0-F1
#
_cell.length_a   1.000
_cell.length_b   1.000
_cell.length_c   1.000
_cell.angle_alpha   90.00
_cell.angle_beta   90.00
_cell.angle_gamma   90.00
#
_symmetry.space_group_name_H-M   'P 1'
#
loop_
_entity.id
_entity.type
_entity.pdbx_description
1 polymer ?
#
loop_
_entity_poly.entity_id
_entity_poly.type
_entity_poly.pdbx_seq_one_letter_code
_entity_poly.pdbx_strand_id
1 'polypeptide(L)'
;MIKTSEWKQSIEDYISWKIGVEYIERLKVFNELFEWLENNNFSVGSKHSTYTYINKNIKEFRANIYYKKIGIAKITLRINFDNLNEDVIIINKINKMEHDCYRLKDISSELDSLWTQLSKNSNFYVPQDISNSSIYFLSKLINYINDYIFEEKEIKFLNASQFLYSLLHENIINIEELNRYDNEPDINVIIKIINEMKNKKIYKIYEIGWYLTVNYEYFNDRVSSRFKYGNLKKNQYASKYILRNQNIFNEISKYVKIDNQDDGFKLVSLDISSGFLNGSLIKHDLNNYMKDRSMYSIFIGKNGTGKTQALRAIERIFQGLYFLKYNNKDIFEFDFNLKYMKGNNLFEVLRKNSENLFKFDNNNISISQVEIPTKLLASSYMINDKFSFQSFNNPDYDEENQFYEYLGVRDATNASHTTTISKRLVLNIIKSVRKLEFRKGFKSILKYLELNNEIKINFQINSEFISVNGLKENDVREKLGKKSAEILPDEIEIYIDYLNKIISMGFQVQNSKNTTFGVSYQLFMGQEEQLETYNEIELVYELLKLNILHMPTIEIKKNNFYNVESASSGENHFLFTMINILTYIKKNSLILIDEPEISLHPNWQYKFIAVLNDIFSHYNSHFIIATHSHFIISDLPPRQSSIIRFDIDNNGRFIVENEDSETFGWSAENILYNIFHMKTVRNYYLEADLLKVLKLISSDSKNYNLINDILVKLKRLTLRDEDPLKNIISQVEDYLNELHTKD
;
A
#
# COMPACT_ATOMS: atom_id res chain seq x y z
N MET A 1 38.35 27.02 17.77
CA MET A 1 39.68 26.79 17.18
C MET A 1 40.37 28.14 17.08
N ILE A 2 41.67 28.22 17.37
CA ILE A 2 42.51 29.42 17.23
C ILE A 2 43.41 29.28 15.99
N LYS A 3 43.97 30.38 15.51
CA LYS A 3 44.95 30.33 14.42
C LYS A 3 46.24 29.64 14.89
N THR A 4 46.96 28.99 13.97
CA THR A 4 48.28 28.40 14.25
C THR A 4 49.27 29.47 14.71
N SER A 5 49.21 30.69 14.15
CA SER A 5 50.00 31.85 14.56
C SER A 5 49.70 32.31 16.00
N GLU A 6 48.44 32.27 16.45
CA GLU A 6 48.08 32.61 17.83
C GLU A 6 48.64 31.58 18.84
N TRP A 7 48.65 30.29 18.47
CA TRP A 7 49.26 29.25 19.29
C TRP A 7 50.78 29.36 19.31
N LYS A 8 51.40 29.68 18.17
CA LYS A 8 52.84 29.96 18.04
C LYS A 8 53.26 31.10 18.98
N GLN A 9 52.55 32.23 18.91
CA GLN A 9 52.80 33.40 19.76
C GLN A 9 52.72 33.03 21.25
N SER A 10 51.72 32.24 21.64
CA SER A 10 51.56 31.80 23.04
C SER A 10 52.75 30.96 23.55
N ILE A 11 53.40 30.21 22.67
CA ILE A 11 54.60 29.42 22.99
C ILE A 11 55.82 30.33 23.06
N GLU A 12 55.98 31.24 22.11
CA GLU A 12 57.07 32.22 22.07
C GLU A 12 57.05 33.15 23.29
N ASP A 13 55.88 33.67 23.66
CA ASP A 13 55.68 34.50 24.85
C ASP A 13 56.12 33.75 26.13
N TYR A 14 55.79 32.46 26.21
CA TYR A 14 56.20 31.63 27.34
C TYR A 14 57.73 31.39 27.37
N ILE A 15 58.35 31.12 26.22
CA ILE A 15 59.80 30.92 26.10
C ILE A 15 60.53 32.21 26.46
N SER A 16 60.08 33.33 25.90
CA SER A 16 60.59 34.68 26.17
C SER A 16 60.53 35.01 27.65
N TRP A 17 59.40 34.75 28.32
CA TRP A 17 59.22 34.98 29.75
C TRP A 17 60.18 34.17 30.64
N LYS A 18 60.55 32.95 30.22
CA LYS A 18 61.32 32.02 31.08
C LYS A 18 62.84 32.09 30.85
N ILE A 19 63.30 32.30 29.62
CA ILE A 19 64.72 32.10 29.23
C ILE A 19 65.31 33.28 28.43
N GLY A 20 64.48 34.24 28.02
CA GLY A 20 64.90 35.42 27.24
C GLY A 20 64.75 35.25 25.72
N VAL A 21 64.63 36.38 25.03
CA VAL A 21 64.25 36.47 23.60
C VAL A 21 65.31 35.91 22.65
N GLU A 22 66.59 35.87 23.05
CA GLU A 22 67.74 35.44 22.24
C GLU A 22 67.68 33.96 21.78
N TYR A 23 66.73 33.16 22.30
CA TYR A 23 66.56 31.76 21.95
C TYR A 23 65.48 31.48 20.88
N ILE A 24 64.62 32.46 20.57
CA ILE A 24 63.54 32.30 19.58
C ILE A 24 64.09 32.17 18.16
N GLU A 25 65.22 32.83 17.85
CA GLU A 25 65.84 32.80 16.53
C GLU A 25 66.42 31.43 16.11
N ARG A 26 66.62 30.50 17.06
CA ARG A 26 67.21 29.17 16.78
C ARG A 26 66.19 28.03 16.64
N LEU A 27 64.89 28.31 16.79
CA LEU A 27 63.80 27.35 16.61
C LEU A 27 63.43 27.14 15.12
N LYS A 28 64.42 26.92 14.26
CA LYS A 28 64.22 26.83 12.79
C LYS A 28 63.16 25.79 12.41
N VAL A 29 63.21 24.63 13.05
CA VAL A 29 62.29 23.52 12.84
C VAL A 29 60.86 23.84 13.29
N PHE A 30 60.72 24.57 14.40
CA PHE A 30 59.42 25.04 14.88
C PHE A 30 58.81 26.04 13.90
N ASN A 31 59.62 27.00 13.43
CA ASN A 31 59.19 28.01 12.47
C ASN A 31 58.76 27.37 11.14
N GLU A 32 59.54 26.44 10.59
CA GLU A 32 59.19 25.69 9.38
C GLU A 32 57.85 24.94 9.51
N LEU A 33 57.60 24.30 10.66
CA LEU A 33 56.33 23.60 10.90
C LEU A 33 55.15 24.56 10.98
N PHE A 34 55.26 25.66 11.73
CA PHE A 34 54.17 26.61 11.88
C PHE A 34 53.88 27.38 10.59
N GLU A 35 54.91 27.77 9.83
CA GLU A 35 54.75 28.35 8.50
C GLU A 35 54.04 27.38 7.56
N TRP A 36 54.42 26.11 7.57
CA TRP A 36 53.76 25.10 6.74
C TRP A 36 52.29 24.91 7.14
N LEU A 37 51.99 24.83 8.44
CA LEU A 37 50.61 24.69 8.95
C LEU A 37 49.76 25.92 8.57
N GLU A 38 50.32 27.12 8.66
CA GLU A 38 49.64 28.36 8.30
C GLU A 38 49.38 28.46 6.78
N ASN A 39 50.39 28.15 5.95
CA ASN A 39 50.26 28.12 4.49
C ASN A 39 49.23 27.09 4.00
N ASN A 40 48.94 26.06 4.79
CA ASN A 40 47.95 25.02 4.49
C ASN A 40 46.64 25.17 5.27
N ASN A 41 46.34 26.36 5.82
CA ASN A 41 45.07 26.69 6.48
C ASN A 41 44.68 25.76 7.65
N PHE A 42 45.66 25.33 8.44
CA PHE A 42 45.38 24.64 9.69
C PHE A 42 44.93 25.59 10.80
N SER A 43 44.20 25.04 11.75
CA SER A 43 43.79 25.70 12.99
C SER A 43 44.06 24.79 14.18
N VAL A 44 44.08 25.35 15.39
CA VAL A 44 44.43 24.63 16.61
C VAL A 44 43.24 24.61 17.58
N GLY A 45 43.03 23.48 18.26
CA GLY A 45 41.95 23.34 19.25
C GLY A 45 42.17 24.23 20.48
N SER A 46 41.20 25.09 20.80
CA SER A 46 41.32 26.06 21.91
C SER A 46 41.13 25.47 23.31
N LYS A 47 40.61 24.23 23.44
CA LYS A 47 40.33 23.56 24.73
C LYS A 47 41.45 22.62 25.20
N HIS A 48 42.47 22.35 24.39
CA HIS A 48 43.45 21.29 24.64
C HIS A 48 44.92 21.70 24.56
N SER A 49 45.21 23.01 24.54
CA SER A 49 46.56 23.53 24.74
C SER A 49 46.98 23.36 26.20
N THR A 50 47.29 22.12 26.60
CA THR A 50 47.81 21.81 27.92
C THR A 50 49.33 21.86 27.88
N TYR A 51 49.91 22.58 28.85
CA TYR A 51 51.33 22.48 29.13
C TYR A 51 51.54 21.57 30.35
N THR A 52 52.47 20.63 30.23
CA THR A 52 52.82 19.70 31.32
C THR A 52 54.33 19.72 31.52
N TYR A 53 54.75 19.81 32.78
CA TYR A 53 56.16 19.65 33.16
C TYR A 53 56.48 18.16 33.19
N ILE A 54 57.52 17.74 32.45
CA ILE A 54 58.07 16.38 32.60
C ILE A 54 59.08 16.37 33.75
N ASN A 55 59.94 17.39 33.82
CA ASN A 55 60.86 17.67 34.92
C ASN A 55 61.21 19.18 34.93
N LYS A 56 62.15 19.64 35.77
CA LYS A 56 62.52 21.07 35.86
C LYS A 56 62.99 21.67 34.52
N ASN A 57 63.55 20.84 33.65
CA ASN A 57 64.33 21.27 32.49
C ASN A 57 63.67 20.88 31.16
N ILE A 58 62.57 20.12 31.16
CA ILE A 58 61.83 19.71 29.95
C ILE A 58 60.36 20.12 30.06
N LYS A 59 59.86 20.84 29.06
CA LYS A 59 58.44 21.22 28.97
C LYS A 59 57.80 20.72 27.70
N GLU A 60 56.56 20.25 27.83
CA GLU A 60 55.74 19.84 26.69
C GLU A 60 54.57 20.79 26.44
N PHE A 61 54.39 21.18 25.18
CA PHE A 61 53.21 21.86 24.66
C PHE A 61 52.45 20.89 23.77
N ARG A 62 51.17 20.66 24.07
CA ARG A 62 50.34 19.72 23.32
C ARG A 62 49.16 20.44 22.72
N ALA A 63 48.82 20.18 21.46
CA ALA A 63 47.58 20.65 20.88
C ALA A 63 47.07 19.75 19.75
N ASN A 64 45.76 19.70 19.58
CA ASN A 64 45.12 19.07 18.41
C ASN A 64 45.14 20.07 17.25
N ILE A 65 45.57 19.63 16.07
CA ILE A 65 45.51 20.40 14.83
C ILE A 65 44.30 19.99 13.99
N TYR A 66 43.67 20.98 13.37
CA TYR A 66 42.47 20.84 12.57
C TYR A 66 42.65 21.42 11.18
N TYR A 67 42.23 20.71 10.15
CA TYR A 67 42.12 21.22 8.78
C TYR A 67 40.65 21.15 8.37
N LYS A 68 40.09 22.23 7.81
CA LYS A 68 38.65 22.33 7.47
C LYS A 68 37.71 21.83 8.59
N LYS A 69 38.01 22.17 9.85
CA LYS A 69 37.29 21.77 11.08
C LYS A 69 37.35 20.27 11.45
N ILE A 70 38.33 19.53 10.93
CA ILE A 70 38.57 18.11 11.26
C ILE A 70 39.84 17.99 12.07
N GLY A 71 39.74 17.38 13.25
CA GLY A 71 40.91 17.01 14.04
C GLY A 71 41.70 15.95 13.30
N ILE A 72 42.92 16.28 12.89
CA ILE A 72 43.79 15.40 12.10
C ILE A 72 44.80 14.70 12.99
N ALA A 73 45.48 15.46 13.85
CA ALA A 73 46.58 14.96 14.65
C ALA A 73 46.71 15.74 15.95
N LYS A 74 47.48 15.19 16.88
CA LYS A 74 47.95 15.87 18.08
C LYS A 74 49.44 16.16 17.95
N ILE A 75 49.79 17.44 17.91
CA ILE A 75 51.19 17.88 17.97
C ILE A 75 51.59 17.98 19.44
N THR A 76 52.74 17.40 19.77
CA THR A 76 53.43 17.54 21.06
C THR A 76 54.83 18.09 20.82
N LEU A 77 55.10 19.26 21.35
CA LEU A 77 56.38 19.94 21.25
C LEU A 77 57.07 19.80 22.60
N ARG A 78 58.17 19.05 22.64
CA ARG A 78 58.98 18.87 23.84
C ARG A 78 60.24 19.72 23.70
N ILE A 79 60.38 20.69 24.59
CA ILE A 79 61.54 21.61 24.62
C ILE A 79 62.41 21.22 25.82
N ASN A 80 63.69 20.94 25.56
CA ASN A 80 64.69 20.68 26.60
C ASN A 80 65.51 21.96 26.83
N PHE A 81 65.31 22.59 27.98
CA PHE A 81 65.93 23.84 28.38
C PHE A 81 67.41 23.71 28.79
N ASP A 82 67.92 22.49 29.02
CA ASP A 82 69.35 22.26 29.29
C ASP A 82 70.15 21.91 28.03
N ASN A 83 69.51 21.25 27.06
CA ASN A 83 70.13 20.79 25.82
C ASN A 83 69.15 20.96 24.65
N LEU A 84 69.19 22.13 24.03
CA LEU A 84 68.28 22.52 22.93
C LEU A 84 68.51 21.74 21.63
N ASN A 85 69.57 20.94 21.53
CA ASN A 85 69.77 20.00 20.41
C ASN A 85 68.89 18.73 20.53
N GLU A 86 68.17 18.57 21.64
CA GLU A 86 67.25 17.46 21.92
C GLU A 86 65.77 17.87 21.86
N ASP A 87 65.44 19.00 21.25
CA ASP A 87 64.03 19.37 21.05
C ASP A 87 63.33 18.35 20.14
N VAL A 88 62.19 17.83 20.60
CA VAL A 88 61.44 16.78 19.89
C VAL A 88 60.04 17.28 19.56
N ILE A 89 59.73 17.27 18.27
CA ILE A 89 58.35 17.40 17.78
C ILE A 89 57.78 16.01 17.58
N ILE A 90 56.71 15.69 18.29
CA ILE A 90 56.00 14.41 18.17
C ILE A 90 54.61 14.70 17.62
N ILE A 91 54.28 14.11 16.47
CA ILE A 91 52.93 14.15 15.90
C ILE A 91 52.27 12.80 16.14
N ASN A 92 51.25 12.79 17.00
CA ASN A 92 50.53 11.60 17.39
C ASN A 92 49.13 11.57 16.77
N LYS A 93 48.60 10.36 16.54
CA LYS A 93 47.19 10.17 16.25
C LYS A 93 46.34 10.64 17.43
N ILE A 94 45.19 11.26 17.16
CA ILE A 94 44.14 11.40 18.18
C ILE A 94 43.33 10.11 18.27
N ASN A 95 42.98 9.67 19.49
CA ASN A 95 42.32 8.38 19.75
C ASN A 95 41.01 8.17 18.96
N LYS A 96 40.36 9.28 18.57
CA LYS A 96 39.24 9.32 17.65
C LYS A 96 39.33 10.65 16.92
N MET A 97 39.21 10.68 15.59
CA MET A 97 39.20 11.97 14.90
C MET A 97 38.04 12.83 15.44
N GLU A 98 38.39 14.01 15.96
CA GLU A 98 37.43 14.94 16.55
C GLU A 98 36.82 15.77 15.40
N HIS A 99 35.52 15.59 15.17
CA HIS A 99 34.82 16.25 14.07
C HIS A 99 33.76 17.21 14.63
N ASP A 100 33.83 18.48 14.23
CA ASP A 100 32.81 19.50 14.57
C ASP A 100 31.65 19.52 13.55
N CYS A 101 31.51 18.48 12.73
CA CYS A 101 30.51 18.38 11.66
C CYS A 101 29.94 16.96 11.55
N TYR A 102 28.61 16.83 11.49
CA TYR A 102 27.93 15.54 11.31
C TYR A 102 28.39 14.78 10.05
N ARG A 103 28.72 15.50 8.96
CA ARG A 103 29.21 14.96 7.66
C ARG A 103 30.52 14.16 7.72
N LEU A 104 31.33 14.35 8.76
CA LEU A 104 32.69 13.78 8.85
C LEU A 104 32.79 12.61 9.82
N LYS A 105 31.77 12.40 10.65
CA LYS A 105 31.64 11.15 11.42
C LYS A 105 31.60 9.93 10.48
N ASP A 106 31.10 10.11 9.27
CA ASP A 106 30.87 9.07 8.25
C ASP A 106 32.17 8.59 7.56
N ILE A 107 33.19 9.46 7.41
CA ILE A 107 34.50 9.12 6.83
C ILE A 107 35.52 8.73 7.92
N SER A 108 35.15 8.84 9.21
CA SER A 108 36.09 8.64 10.32
C SER A 108 36.77 7.28 10.31
N SER A 109 36.06 6.21 9.92
CA SER A 109 36.61 4.85 9.85
C SER A 109 37.61 4.65 8.70
N GLU A 110 37.38 5.27 7.54
CA GLU A 110 38.32 5.23 6.40
C GLU A 110 39.55 6.09 6.70
N LEU A 111 39.36 7.28 7.26
CA LEU A 111 40.45 8.14 7.72
C LEU A 111 41.28 7.48 8.83
N ASP A 112 40.64 6.74 9.75
CA ASP A 112 41.32 5.98 10.79
C ASP A 112 42.15 4.82 10.22
N SER A 113 41.63 4.13 9.20
CA SER A 113 42.33 3.06 8.47
C SER A 113 43.53 3.62 7.70
N LEU A 114 43.33 4.72 6.97
CA LEU A 114 44.38 5.40 6.22
C LEU A 114 45.50 5.88 7.15
N TRP A 115 45.14 6.50 8.28
CA TRP A 115 46.09 6.89 9.30
C TRP A 115 46.90 5.69 9.80
N THR A 116 46.24 4.56 10.06
CA THR A 116 46.88 3.34 10.54
C THR A 116 47.82 2.72 9.50
N GLN A 117 47.45 2.76 8.21
CA GLN A 117 48.31 2.31 7.11
C GLN A 117 49.54 3.21 6.94
N LEU A 118 49.34 4.53 6.96
CA LEU A 118 50.40 5.50 6.83
C LEU A 118 51.34 5.47 8.06
N SER A 119 50.80 5.26 9.26
CA SER A 119 51.58 5.16 10.50
C SER A 119 52.38 3.86 10.63
N LYS A 120 51.88 2.74 10.08
CA LYS A 120 52.60 1.45 10.08
C LYS A 120 53.90 1.49 9.27
N ASN A 121 54.01 2.40 8.31
CA ASN A 121 55.21 2.59 7.49
C ASN A 121 56.22 3.57 8.11
N SER A 122 55.98 4.02 9.35
CA SER A 122 56.78 5.07 9.97
C SER A 122 56.86 4.85 11.49
N ASN A 123 57.85 4.06 11.93
CA ASN A 123 58.24 4.00 13.35
C ASN A 123 58.88 5.33 13.74
N PHE A 124 58.08 6.26 14.27
CA PHE A 124 58.56 7.57 14.69
C PHE A 124 59.18 7.51 16.09
N TYR A 125 60.46 7.16 16.14
CA TYR A 125 61.37 7.51 17.22
C TYR A 125 62.66 7.98 16.57
N VAL A 126 62.76 9.25 16.20
CA VAL A 126 63.97 9.77 15.54
C VAL A 126 64.21 11.24 15.90
N PRO A 127 65.36 11.58 16.51
CA PRO A 127 65.84 12.96 16.65
C PRO A 127 66.38 13.50 15.31
N GLN A 128 66.18 14.80 15.08
CA GLN A 128 66.89 15.71 14.16
C GLN A 128 66.51 15.87 12.66
N ASP A 129 65.62 15.08 12.05
CA ASP A 129 65.13 15.38 10.67
C ASP A 129 63.60 15.59 10.65
N ILE A 130 63.18 16.77 11.13
CA ILE A 130 61.81 17.03 11.55
C ILE A 130 60.90 17.60 10.43
N SER A 131 61.41 18.22 9.37
CA SER A 131 60.53 18.91 8.41
C SER A 131 59.91 17.97 7.36
N ASN A 132 60.70 17.17 6.63
CA ASN A 132 60.18 16.54 5.40
C ASN A 132 59.19 15.37 5.61
N SER A 133 59.41 14.49 6.58
CA SER A 133 58.60 13.26 6.74
C SER A 133 57.22 13.55 7.35
N SER A 134 57.17 14.38 8.39
CA SER A 134 55.95 14.85 9.05
C SER A 134 55.11 15.73 8.12
N ILE A 135 55.74 16.65 7.39
CA ILE A 135 55.07 17.48 6.38
C ILE A 135 54.55 16.62 5.24
N TYR A 136 55.33 15.65 4.75
CA TYR A 136 54.88 14.73 3.69
C TYR A 136 53.66 13.90 4.14
N PHE A 137 53.67 13.39 5.37
CA PHE A 137 52.55 12.68 5.94
C PHE A 137 51.29 13.56 6.02
N LEU A 138 51.41 14.77 6.59
CA LEU A 138 50.28 15.71 6.67
C LEU A 138 49.81 16.14 5.28
N SER A 139 50.71 16.34 4.32
CA SER A 139 50.41 16.66 2.92
C SER A 139 49.60 15.55 2.25
N LYS A 140 49.98 14.27 2.45
CA LYS A 140 49.20 13.14 1.94
C LYS A 140 47.81 13.07 2.57
N LEU A 141 47.72 13.35 3.86
CA LEU A 141 46.43 13.34 4.55
C LEU A 141 45.53 14.49 4.08
N ILE A 142 46.09 15.68 3.84
CA ILE A 142 45.37 16.82 3.25
C ILE A 142 44.90 16.51 1.85
N ASN A 143 45.75 15.93 0.99
CA ASN A 143 45.35 15.57 -0.36
C ASN A 143 44.19 14.58 -0.34
N TYR A 144 44.29 13.53 0.48
CA TYR A 144 43.19 12.59 0.69
C TYR A 144 41.93 13.30 1.25
N ILE A 145 42.08 14.18 2.23
CA ILE A 145 40.97 14.94 2.79
C ILE A 145 40.37 15.89 1.74
N ASN A 146 41.15 16.48 0.85
CA ASN A 146 40.66 17.35 -0.22
C ASN A 146 39.99 16.56 -1.35
N ASP A 147 40.44 15.36 -1.64
CA ASP A 147 39.82 14.44 -2.60
C ASP A 147 38.45 13.95 -2.10
N TYR A 148 38.24 13.91 -0.78
CA TYR A 148 37.01 13.43 -0.14
C TYR A 148 36.11 14.55 0.41
N ILE A 149 36.67 15.71 0.76
CA ILE A 149 35.94 16.91 1.18
C ILE A 149 35.85 17.85 0.00
N PHE A 150 34.78 17.65 -0.75
CA PHE A 150 34.35 18.58 -1.77
C PHE A 150 34.15 19.97 -1.15
N GLU A 151 34.77 20.98 -1.76
CA GLU A 151 34.39 22.38 -1.53
C GLU A 151 32.88 22.54 -1.67
N GLU A 152 32.30 23.50 -0.94
CA GLU A 152 30.91 23.95 -0.99
C GLU A 152 30.49 24.50 -2.38
N LYS A 153 30.82 23.81 -3.47
CA LYS A 153 30.03 23.92 -4.69
C LYS A 153 28.83 23.00 -4.50
N GLU A 154 27.80 23.59 -3.88
CA GLU A 154 26.42 23.19 -4.04
C GLU A 154 26.20 22.70 -5.48
N ILE A 155 26.16 21.37 -5.69
CA ILE A 155 25.25 20.84 -6.68
C ILE A 155 23.88 21.15 -6.09
N LYS A 156 23.38 22.35 -6.41
CA LYS A 156 22.05 22.82 -6.06
C LYS A 156 21.09 21.67 -6.38
N PHE A 157 20.58 21.08 -5.31
CA PHE A 157 19.55 20.06 -5.24
C PHE A 157 18.97 19.64 -6.60
N LEU A 158 19.34 18.46 -7.11
CA LEU A 158 18.26 17.59 -7.55
C LEU A 158 17.67 17.01 -6.26
N ASN A 159 16.42 17.34 -5.97
CA ASN A 159 15.68 16.55 -4.99
C ASN A 159 15.61 15.09 -5.48
N ALA A 160 15.38 14.14 -4.57
CA ALA A 160 15.39 12.73 -4.93
C ALA A 160 14.39 12.43 -6.06
N SER A 161 13.22 13.05 -5.95
CA SER A 161 12.15 13.01 -6.93
C SER A 161 12.59 13.41 -8.35
N GLN A 162 13.29 14.54 -8.54
CA GLN A 162 13.80 14.98 -9.84
C GLN A 162 14.88 14.06 -10.39
N PHE A 163 15.76 13.55 -9.52
CA PHE A 163 16.82 12.64 -9.96
C PHE A 163 16.23 11.34 -10.48
N LEU A 164 15.34 10.73 -9.71
CA LEU A 164 14.68 9.50 -10.10
C LEU A 164 13.77 9.71 -11.34
N TYR A 165 13.12 10.87 -11.46
CA TYR A 165 12.40 11.25 -12.68
C TYR A 165 13.31 11.37 -13.90
N SER A 166 14.52 11.93 -13.74
CA SER A 166 15.50 11.98 -14.84
C SER A 166 15.95 10.58 -15.28
N LEU A 167 16.12 9.66 -14.33
CA LEU A 167 16.50 8.28 -14.63
C LEU A 167 15.37 7.51 -15.36
N LEU A 168 14.11 7.80 -15.02
CA LEU A 168 12.94 7.29 -15.74
C LEU A 168 12.90 7.81 -17.17
N HIS A 169 13.10 9.11 -17.38
CA HIS A 169 13.09 9.73 -18.70
C HIS A 169 14.19 9.21 -19.62
N GLU A 170 15.34 8.89 -19.05
CA GLU A 170 16.49 8.33 -19.76
C GLU A 170 16.40 6.79 -19.93
N ASN A 171 15.29 6.15 -19.53
CA ASN A 171 15.07 4.70 -19.56
C ASN A 171 16.15 3.88 -18.81
N ILE A 172 16.81 4.46 -17.81
CA ILE A 172 17.84 3.77 -17.00
C ILE A 172 17.19 2.87 -15.94
N ILE A 173 16.09 3.35 -15.38
CA ILE A 173 15.16 2.59 -14.55
C ILE A 173 13.78 2.73 -15.19
N ASN A 174 12.93 1.71 -15.11
CA ASN A 174 11.56 1.81 -15.62
C ASN A 174 10.56 2.02 -14.47
N ILE A 175 9.34 2.44 -14.82
CA ILE A 175 8.33 2.72 -13.80
C ILE A 175 7.88 1.47 -13.08
N GLU A 176 7.92 0.30 -13.71
CA GLU A 176 7.60 -0.97 -13.09
C GLU A 176 8.66 -1.39 -12.07
N GLU A 177 9.93 -1.03 -12.27
CA GLU A 177 11.06 -1.25 -11.36
C GLU A 177 10.99 -0.34 -10.12
N LEU A 178 10.32 0.81 -10.25
CA LEU A 178 10.01 1.74 -9.16
C LEU A 178 8.65 1.48 -8.50
N ASN A 179 7.68 0.96 -9.26
CA ASN A 179 6.32 0.63 -8.85
C ASN A 179 6.07 -0.88 -8.80
N ARG A 180 7.10 -1.71 -8.56
CA ARG A 180 6.82 -3.11 -8.21
C ARG A 180 5.99 -3.03 -6.94
N TYR A 181 4.77 -3.56 -7.06
CA TYR A 181 3.69 -3.52 -6.07
C TYR A 181 4.21 -3.30 -4.64
N ASP A 182 3.77 -2.20 -4.02
CA ASP A 182 4.18 -1.71 -2.70
C ASP A 182 5.47 -0.87 -2.61
N ASN A 183 5.67 0.16 -3.46
CA ASN A 183 6.70 1.20 -3.25
C ASN A 183 8.15 0.69 -3.03
N GLU A 184 8.46 -0.55 -3.45
CA GLU A 184 9.71 -1.24 -3.13
C GLU A 184 10.66 -1.23 -4.35
N PRO A 185 11.77 -0.48 -4.34
CA PRO A 185 12.85 -0.71 -5.29
C PRO A 185 13.60 -1.99 -4.90
N ASP A 186 13.78 -2.90 -5.86
CA ASP A 186 14.70 -4.04 -5.73
C ASP A 186 16.12 -3.53 -5.35
N ILE A 187 16.88 -4.27 -4.55
CA ILE A 187 18.28 -3.93 -4.25
C ILE A 187 19.11 -3.75 -5.54
N ASN A 188 18.75 -4.47 -6.61
CA ASN A 188 19.33 -4.28 -7.94
C ASN A 188 19.01 -2.89 -8.53
N VAL A 189 17.81 -2.37 -8.30
CA VAL A 189 17.40 -1.01 -8.69
C VAL A 189 18.18 0.02 -7.88
N ILE A 190 18.38 -0.20 -6.58
CA ILE A 190 19.24 0.66 -5.74
C ILE A 190 20.69 0.65 -6.25
N ILE A 191 21.22 -0.50 -6.65
CA ILE A 191 22.56 -0.60 -7.25
C ILE A 191 22.63 0.19 -8.57
N LYS A 192 21.62 0.09 -9.44
CA LYS A 192 21.52 0.90 -10.68
C LYS A 192 21.53 2.40 -10.35
N ILE A 193 20.72 2.84 -9.38
CA ILE A 193 20.67 4.23 -8.90
C ILE A 193 22.05 4.68 -8.41
N ILE A 194 22.74 3.88 -7.58
CA ILE A 194 24.08 4.18 -7.07
C ILE A 194 25.13 4.25 -8.21
N ASN A 195 25.01 3.41 -9.22
CA ASN A 195 25.91 3.46 -10.38
C ASN A 195 25.69 4.73 -11.19
N GLU A 196 24.43 5.13 -11.40
CA GLU A 196 24.11 6.40 -12.06
C GLU A 196 24.50 7.63 -11.24
N MET A 197 24.34 7.55 -9.92
CA MET A 197 24.88 8.53 -8.99
C MET A 197 26.40 8.70 -9.21
N LYS A 198 27.16 7.62 -9.38
CA LYS A 198 28.60 7.71 -9.70
C LYS A 198 28.84 8.32 -11.09
N ASN A 199 28.10 7.89 -12.11
CA ASN A 199 28.23 8.39 -13.49
C ASN A 199 27.98 9.89 -13.57
N LYS A 200 26.90 10.35 -12.93
CA LYS A 200 26.48 11.77 -12.89
C LYS A 200 27.18 12.58 -11.80
N LYS A 201 28.17 12.01 -11.09
CA LYS A 201 28.92 12.64 -9.99
C LYS A 201 28.02 13.17 -8.87
N ILE A 202 26.94 12.46 -8.58
CA ILE A 202 26.01 12.71 -7.48
C ILE A 202 26.38 11.77 -6.33
N TYR A 203 27.02 12.29 -5.29
CA TYR A 203 27.59 11.44 -4.24
C TYR A 203 26.59 11.05 -3.14
N LYS A 204 25.49 11.81 -3.06
CA LYS A 204 24.44 11.65 -2.06
C LYS A 204 23.12 12.15 -2.63
N ILE A 205 22.03 11.53 -2.22
CA ILE A 205 20.71 12.09 -2.40
C ILE A 205 19.97 12.10 -1.06
N TYR A 206 19.13 13.13 -0.85
CA TYR A 206 18.47 13.39 0.43
C TYR A 206 17.13 14.09 0.24
N GLU A 207 16.09 13.53 0.85
CA GLU A 207 14.72 14.06 0.94
C GLU A 207 14.10 13.48 2.23
N ILE A 208 13.07 14.11 2.81
CA ILE A 208 12.55 13.78 4.16
C ILE A 208 12.39 12.26 4.36
N GLY A 209 13.16 11.66 5.28
CA GLY A 209 13.17 10.23 5.54
C GLY A 209 14.05 9.36 4.63
N TRP A 210 14.91 9.97 3.82
CA TRP A 210 15.84 9.28 2.92
C TRP A 210 17.23 9.88 2.90
N TYR A 211 18.20 8.99 3.02
CA TYR A 211 19.61 9.29 2.83
C TYR A 211 20.25 8.07 2.17
N LEU A 212 20.82 8.24 0.98
CA LEU A 212 21.58 7.20 0.28
C LEU A 212 22.87 7.83 -0.26
N THR A 213 24.00 7.14 -0.08
CA THR A 213 25.32 7.58 -0.59
C THR A 213 25.84 6.64 -1.67
N VAL A 214 26.75 7.13 -2.51
CA VAL A 214 27.46 6.29 -3.50
C VAL A 214 28.28 5.15 -2.88
N ASN A 215 28.54 5.23 -1.57
CA ASN A 215 29.26 4.23 -0.79
C ASN A 215 28.33 3.20 -0.13
N TYR A 216 27.07 3.12 -0.58
CA TYR A 216 26.06 2.17 -0.10
C TYR A 216 25.61 2.43 1.34
N GLU A 217 25.89 3.61 1.89
CA GLU A 217 25.40 3.97 3.21
C GLU A 217 23.98 4.52 3.12
N TYR A 218 23.17 4.18 4.11
CA TYR A 218 21.81 4.67 4.21
C TYR A 218 21.50 5.17 5.62
N PHE A 219 20.52 6.07 5.71
CA PHE A 219 19.90 6.49 6.96
C PHE A 219 18.39 6.66 6.76
N ASN A 220 17.61 6.14 7.72
CA ASN A 220 16.16 6.20 7.74
C ASN A 220 15.71 6.71 9.12
N ASP A 221 15.33 7.98 9.21
CA ASP A 221 14.95 8.60 10.50
C ASP A 221 13.70 8.01 11.15
N ARG A 222 12.87 7.30 10.37
CA ARG A 222 11.62 6.66 10.79
C ARG A 222 11.78 5.27 11.38
N VAL A 223 13.00 4.74 11.38
CA VAL A 223 13.32 3.45 12.01
C VAL A 223 13.93 3.73 13.38
N SER A 224 13.28 3.24 14.44
CA SER A 224 13.74 3.41 15.82
C SER A 224 14.79 2.37 16.26
N SER A 225 15.11 1.38 15.42
CA SER A 225 16.04 0.29 15.74
C SER A 225 17.51 0.67 15.48
N ARG A 226 18.45 -0.20 15.89
CA ARG A 226 19.89 -0.06 15.60
C ARG A 226 20.23 0.01 14.10
N PHE A 227 19.26 -0.34 13.25
CA PHE A 227 19.36 -0.31 11.79
C PHE A 227 18.92 1.02 11.17
N LYS A 228 18.73 2.06 11.99
CA LYS A 228 18.47 3.44 11.55
C LYS A 228 19.51 3.97 10.56
N TYR A 229 20.76 3.52 10.68
CA TYR A 229 21.85 3.78 9.75
C TYR A 229 22.61 2.49 9.48
N GLY A 230 23.15 2.35 8.28
CA GLY A 230 23.90 1.15 7.92
C GLY A 230 24.58 1.26 6.56
N ASN A 231 25.22 0.17 6.15
CA ASN A 231 25.88 0.05 4.84
C ASN A 231 25.38 -1.21 4.13
N LEU A 232 24.78 -1.07 2.94
CA LEU A 232 24.17 -2.18 2.18
C LEU A 232 25.17 -3.26 1.76
N LYS A 233 26.48 -2.96 1.70
CA LYS A 233 27.51 -3.96 1.41
C LYS A 233 27.93 -4.76 2.64
N LYS A 234 27.92 -4.13 3.83
CA LYS A 234 28.32 -4.78 5.09
C LYS A 234 27.16 -5.51 5.75
N ASN A 235 25.96 -4.98 5.62
CA ASN A 235 24.72 -5.63 5.99
C ASN A 235 24.05 -6.13 4.71
N GLN A 236 24.52 -7.27 4.18
CA GLN A 236 23.84 -7.97 3.08
C GLN A 236 22.40 -8.39 3.46
N TYR A 237 22.12 -8.40 4.77
CA TYR A 237 20.82 -8.68 5.37
C TYR A 237 20.12 -7.42 5.92
N ALA A 238 20.61 -6.21 5.60
CA ALA A 238 19.85 -4.97 5.85
C ALA A 238 18.50 -5.17 5.16
N SER A 239 17.52 -5.57 5.98
CA SER A 239 16.37 -6.31 5.51
C SER A 239 15.58 -5.46 4.54
N LYS A 240 14.82 -6.15 3.70
CA LYS A 240 13.76 -5.55 2.86
C LYS A 240 12.98 -4.49 3.64
N TYR A 241 12.75 -4.73 4.95
CA TYR A 241 12.10 -3.84 5.92
C TYR A 241 12.76 -2.45 6.14
N ILE A 242 14.08 -2.34 6.09
CA ILE A 242 14.78 -1.06 6.32
C ILE A 242 14.64 -0.13 5.11
N LEU A 243 14.56 -0.73 3.91
CA LEU A 243 14.37 -0.03 2.64
C LEU A 243 12.89 0.19 2.27
N ARG A 244 11.96 -0.64 2.79
CA ARG A 244 10.50 -0.64 2.58
C ARG A 244 9.73 0.65 2.94
N ASN A 245 10.40 1.64 3.54
CA ASN A 245 9.76 2.84 4.11
C ASN A 245 10.29 4.17 3.54
N GLN A 246 11.03 4.13 2.44
CA GLN A 246 11.61 5.34 1.85
C GLN A 246 10.54 6.08 1.04
N ASN A 247 10.07 7.20 1.61
CA ASN A 247 8.88 7.96 1.20
C ASN A 247 8.92 8.58 -0.21
N ILE A 248 10.02 8.43 -0.95
CA ILE A 248 10.29 9.15 -2.20
C ILE A 248 9.55 8.59 -3.40
N PHE A 249 9.30 7.27 -3.46
CA PHE A 249 8.60 6.68 -4.59
C PHE A 249 7.14 7.15 -4.69
N ASN A 250 6.55 7.54 -3.54
CA ASN A 250 5.22 8.15 -3.48
C ASN A 250 5.18 9.52 -4.18
N GLU A 251 6.24 10.32 -4.13
CA GLU A 251 6.25 11.63 -4.81
C GLU A 251 6.43 11.50 -6.31
N ILE A 252 7.25 10.56 -6.78
CA ILE A 252 7.39 10.25 -8.21
C ILE A 252 6.04 9.85 -8.82
N SER A 253 5.23 9.08 -8.09
CA SER A 253 3.87 8.71 -8.55
C SER A 253 2.95 9.92 -8.79
N LYS A 254 3.19 11.07 -8.12
CA LYS A 254 2.47 12.32 -8.37
C LYS A 254 2.97 13.03 -9.65
N TYR A 255 4.26 12.93 -9.97
CA TYR A 255 4.85 13.51 -11.19
C TYR A 255 4.60 12.66 -12.44
N VAL A 256 4.54 11.33 -12.33
CA VAL A 256 4.27 10.44 -13.47
C VAL A 256 2.77 10.24 -13.75
N LYS A 257 1.88 10.83 -12.95
CA LYS A 257 0.43 10.81 -13.20
C LYS A 257 -0.01 11.54 -14.49
N ILE A 258 0.92 12.01 -15.33
CA ILE A 258 0.64 12.74 -16.57
C ILE A 258 0.64 11.83 -17.82
N ASP A 259 1.31 10.66 -17.84
CA ASP A 259 1.35 9.84 -19.07
C ASP A 259 0.86 8.41 -18.85
N ASN A 260 -0.45 8.23 -18.98
CA ASN A 260 -1.07 7.23 -19.85
C ASN A 260 -2.57 7.53 -19.91
N GLN A 261 -2.94 8.36 -20.88
CA GLN A 261 -4.31 8.45 -21.37
C GLN A 261 -4.73 7.07 -21.96
N ASP A 262 -5.95 6.66 -21.66
CA ASP A 262 -6.68 5.51 -22.25
C ASP A 262 -6.21 4.09 -21.91
N ASP A 263 -6.19 3.73 -20.62
CA ASP A 263 -6.08 2.32 -20.23
C ASP A 263 -7.24 1.92 -19.30
N GLY A 264 -8.07 0.97 -19.76
CA GLY A 264 -9.26 0.44 -19.08
C GLY A 264 -9.56 -1.00 -19.50
N PHE A 265 -10.29 -1.79 -18.71
CA PHE A 265 -10.81 -3.09 -19.16
C PHE A 265 -12.32 -3.07 -19.25
N LYS A 266 -12.90 -3.52 -20.37
CA LYS A 266 -14.36 -3.59 -20.57
C LYS A 266 -14.76 -4.84 -21.32
N LEU A 267 -15.67 -5.60 -20.74
CA LEU A 267 -16.30 -6.72 -21.42
C LEU A 267 -17.32 -6.14 -22.39
N VAL A 268 -17.29 -6.54 -23.66
CA VAL A 268 -18.14 -5.96 -24.72
C VAL A 268 -19.28 -6.90 -25.05
N SER A 269 -18.96 -8.15 -25.38
CA SER A 269 -19.98 -9.15 -25.62
C SER A 269 -19.50 -10.52 -25.20
N LEU A 270 -20.45 -11.36 -24.81
CA LEU A 270 -20.19 -12.76 -24.52
C LEU A 270 -21.38 -13.59 -24.97
N ASP A 271 -21.15 -14.49 -25.92
CA ASP A 271 -22.08 -15.55 -26.30
C ASP A 271 -21.57 -16.89 -25.78
N ILE A 272 -22.43 -17.73 -25.23
CA ILE A 272 -22.11 -19.11 -24.87
C ILE A 272 -22.97 -20.03 -25.72
N SER A 273 -22.32 -20.96 -26.43
CA SER A 273 -22.99 -21.85 -27.40
C SER A 273 -23.03 -23.32 -27.00
N SER A 274 -22.40 -23.70 -25.88
CA SER A 274 -22.51 -25.03 -25.29
C SER A 274 -22.50 -24.99 -23.77
N GLY A 275 -23.08 -26.00 -23.11
CA GLY A 275 -23.18 -26.05 -21.64
C GLY A 275 -24.54 -25.59 -21.08
N PHE A 276 -24.56 -25.21 -19.79
CA PHE A 276 -25.79 -24.93 -19.02
C PHE A 276 -26.48 -23.61 -19.40
N LEU A 277 -25.74 -22.68 -20.01
CA LEU A 277 -26.24 -21.41 -20.54
C LEU A 277 -26.01 -21.44 -22.05
N ASN A 278 -27.07 -21.39 -22.85
CA ASN A 278 -26.97 -21.30 -24.30
C ASN A 278 -27.65 -20.00 -24.75
N GLY A 279 -26.85 -19.04 -25.22
CA GLY A 279 -27.31 -17.73 -25.64
C GLY A 279 -26.27 -16.61 -25.45
N SER A 280 -26.62 -15.43 -25.96
CA SER A 280 -25.90 -14.17 -25.68
C SER A 280 -26.10 -13.81 -24.22
N LEU A 281 -25.03 -13.61 -23.46
CA LEU A 281 -25.07 -13.18 -22.06
C LEU A 281 -24.90 -11.68 -21.89
N ILE A 282 -24.11 -11.05 -22.76
CA ILE A 282 -23.78 -9.63 -22.68
C ILE A 282 -23.62 -9.10 -24.10
N LYS A 283 -24.14 -7.90 -24.36
CA LYS A 283 -23.88 -7.20 -25.62
C LYS A 283 -23.92 -5.69 -25.44
N HIS A 284 -22.77 -5.06 -25.26
CA HIS A 284 -22.64 -3.61 -25.11
C HIS A 284 -22.34 -2.93 -26.44
N ASP A 285 -22.98 -1.80 -26.71
CA ASP A 285 -22.57 -0.88 -27.77
C ASP A 285 -21.50 0.07 -27.23
N LEU A 286 -20.24 -0.17 -27.62
CA LEU A 286 -19.08 0.59 -27.19
C LEU A 286 -19.18 2.10 -27.47
N ASN A 287 -19.97 2.53 -28.47
CA ASN A 287 -20.11 3.95 -28.79
C ASN A 287 -20.83 4.74 -27.69
N ASN A 288 -21.56 4.06 -26.80
CA ASN A 288 -22.38 4.68 -25.77
C ASN A 288 -21.63 4.88 -24.43
N TYR A 289 -20.38 4.44 -24.30
CA TYR A 289 -19.66 4.41 -23.02
C TYR A 289 -18.38 5.25 -22.98
N MET A 290 -18.12 5.89 -21.82
CA MET A 290 -16.90 6.67 -21.58
C MET A 290 -15.68 5.77 -21.37
N LYS A 291 -14.70 5.80 -22.28
CA LYS A 291 -13.52 4.90 -22.30
C LYS A 291 -12.59 5.01 -21.08
N ASP A 292 -12.52 6.18 -20.48
CA ASP A 292 -11.64 6.56 -19.37
C ASP A 292 -12.26 6.32 -17.98
N ARG A 293 -13.45 5.70 -17.92
CA ARG A 293 -14.17 5.45 -16.67
C ARG A 293 -14.57 4.00 -16.51
N SER A 294 -14.65 3.60 -15.24
CA SER A 294 -15.20 2.32 -14.82
C SER A 294 -16.61 2.11 -15.37
N MET A 295 -16.90 0.86 -15.73
CA MET A 295 -18.19 0.45 -16.29
C MET A 295 -18.95 -0.44 -15.29
N TYR A 296 -20.28 -0.40 -15.32
CA TYR A 296 -21.16 -1.17 -14.45
C TYR A 296 -22.23 -1.91 -15.26
N SER A 297 -22.09 -3.22 -15.38
CA SER A 297 -23.10 -4.08 -16.01
C SER A 297 -23.95 -4.75 -14.93
N ILE A 298 -25.23 -4.42 -14.90
CA ILE A 298 -26.16 -4.87 -13.86
C ILE A 298 -27.03 -6.00 -14.41
N PHE A 299 -26.83 -7.20 -13.88
CA PHE A 299 -27.62 -8.38 -14.22
C PHE A 299 -28.86 -8.42 -13.33
N ILE A 300 -30.04 -8.39 -13.96
CA ILE A 300 -31.35 -8.39 -13.29
C ILE A 300 -32.20 -9.56 -13.80
N GLY A 301 -33.23 -9.95 -13.06
CA GLY A 301 -34.14 -11.03 -13.48
C GLY A 301 -34.64 -11.85 -12.31
N LYS A 302 -35.63 -12.72 -12.55
CA LYS A 302 -36.23 -13.57 -11.50
C LYS A 302 -35.23 -14.58 -10.92
N ASN A 303 -35.55 -15.16 -9.76
CA ASN A 303 -34.70 -16.20 -9.17
C ASN A 303 -34.65 -17.40 -10.13
N GLY A 304 -33.47 -17.99 -10.29
CA GLY A 304 -33.28 -19.15 -11.17
C GLY A 304 -33.11 -18.84 -12.66
N THR A 305 -33.11 -17.57 -13.08
CA THR A 305 -32.87 -17.18 -14.50
C THR A 305 -31.41 -17.26 -14.95
N GLY A 306 -30.50 -17.72 -14.08
CA GLY A 306 -29.11 -18.02 -14.45
C GLY A 306 -28.08 -16.91 -14.20
N LYS A 307 -28.44 -15.78 -13.56
CA LYS A 307 -27.51 -14.67 -13.26
C LYS A 307 -26.19 -15.10 -12.61
N THR A 308 -26.24 -15.82 -11.49
CA THR A 308 -25.04 -16.35 -10.81
C THR A 308 -24.25 -17.32 -11.69
N GLN A 309 -24.91 -18.09 -12.56
CA GLN A 309 -24.22 -18.97 -13.51
C GLN A 309 -23.53 -18.18 -14.61
N ALA A 310 -24.09 -17.05 -15.05
CA ALA A 310 -23.47 -16.16 -16.01
C ALA A 310 -22.21 -15.51 -15.42
N LEU A 311 -22.26 -15.04 -14.16
CA LEU A 311 -21.07 -14.56 -13.44
C LEU A 311 -20.00 -15.65 -13.36
N ARG A 312 -20.36 -16.89 -12.99
CA ARG A 312 -19.42 -18.02 -12.99
C ARG A 312 -18.84 -18.30 -14.37
N ALA A 313 -19.65 -18.22 -15.43
CA ALA A 313 -19.17 -18.48 -16.77
C ALA A 313 -18.10 -17.46 -17.20
N ILE A 314 -18.33 -16.18 -16.92
CA ILE A 314 -17.36 -15.11 -17.14
C ILE A 314 -16.08 -15.38 -16.35
N GLU A 315 -16.21 -15.73 -15.06
CA GLU A 315 -15.08 -16.10 -14.20
C GLU A 315 -14.24 -17.24 -14.81
N ARG A 316 -14.90 -18.30 -15.28
CA ARG A 316 -14.25 -19.48 -15.86
C ARG A 316 -13.57 -19.21 -17.19
N ILE A 317 -14.17 -18.38 -18.04
CA ILE A 317 -13.55 -17.98 -19.32
C ILE A 317 -12.25 -17.21 -19.05
N PHE A 318 -12.27 -16.19 -18.19
CA PHE A 318 -11.07 -15.39 -17.96
C PHE A 318 -9.97 -16.17 -17.22
N GLN A 319 -10.34 -17.06 -16.28
CA GLN A 319 -9.36 -18.01 -15.72
C GLN A 319 -8.79 -18.94 -16.80
N GLY A 320 -9.64 -19.48 -17.69
CA GLY A 320 -9.21 -20.31 -18.81
C GLY A 320 -8.22 -19.60 -19.73
N LEU A 321 -8.46 -18.33 -20.05
CA LEU A 321 -7.52 -17.50 -20.82
C LEU A 321 -6.18 -17.33 -20.10
N TYR A 322 -6.20 -17.08 -18.79
CA TYR A 322 -4.99 -16.96 -17.99
C TYR A 322 -4.17 -18.27 -18.01
N PHE A 323 -4.79 -19.41 -17.70
CA PHE A 323 -4.11 -20.71 -17.69
C PHE A 323 -3.62 -21.13 -19.08
N LEU A 324 -4.38 -20.84 -20.13
CA LEU A 324 -3.94 -21.12 -21.50
C LEU A 324 -2.74 -20.25 -21.87
N LYS A 325 -2.74 -18.96 -21.50
CA LYS A 325 -1.66 -18.02 -21.82
C LYS A 325 -0.36 -18.33 -21.07
N TYR A 326 -0.43 -18.57 -19.76
CA TYR A 326 0.76 -18.65 -18.90
C TYR A 326 1.18 -20.07 -18.52
N ASN A 327 0.25 -21.03 -18.57
CA ASN A 327 0.52 -22.42 -18.19
C ASN A 327 0.33 -23.40 -19.35
N ASN A 328 -0.05 -22.91 -20.54
CA ASN A 328 -0.39 -23.72 -21.72
C ASN A 328 -1.42 -24.83 -21.39
N LYS A 329 -2.36 -24.51 -20.49
CA LYS A 329 -3.36 -25.46 -19.99
C LYS A 329 -4.75 -24.98 -20.38
N ASP A 330 -5.41 -25.75 -21.25
CA ASP A 330 -6.81 -25.52 -21.62
C ASP A 330 -7.73 -26.09 -20.53
N ILE A 331 -8.45 -25.20 -19.84
CA ILE A 331 -9.41 -25.54 -18.79
C ILE A 331 -10.84 -25.06 -19.10
N PHE A 332 -11.12 -24.67 -20.34
CA PHE A 332 -12.43 -24.14 -20.71
C PHE A 332 -13.51 -25.23 -20.62
N GLU A 333 -14.62 -24.91 -19.96
CA GLU A 333 -15.72 -25.86 -19.70
C GLU A 333 -16.80 -25.86 -20.82
N PHE A 334 -16.79 -24.87 -21.71
CA PHE A 334 -17.82 -24.65 -22.74
C PHE A 334 -17.29 -23.82 -23.93
N ASP A 335 -18.04 -23.81 -25.03
CA ASP A 335 -17.80 -23.00 -26.24
C ASP A 335 -18.40 -21.61 -26.08
N PHE A 336 -17.70 -20.60 -26.58
CA PHE A 336 -18.09 -19.20 -26.42
C PHE A 336 -17.53 -18.30 -27.52
N ASN A 337 -18.15 -17.13 -27.68
CA ASN A 337 -17.62 -16.00 -28.42
C ASN A 337 -17.53 -14.79 -27.50
N LEU A 338 -16.31 -14.38 -27.19
CA LEU A 338 -16.01 -13.31 -26.24
C LEU A 338 -15.39 -12.13 -26.98
N LYS A 339 -15.92 -10.91 -26.76
CA LYS A 339 -15.28 -9.66 -27.16
C LYS A 339 -15.08 -8.75 -25.96
N TYR A 340 -13.92 -8.12 -25.86
CA TYR A 340 -13.63 -7.16 -24.80
C TYR A 340 -12.61 -6.12 -25.27
N MET A 341 -12.57 -4.99 -24.57
CA MET A 341 -11.56 -3.95 -24.74
C MET A 341 -10.53 -3.98 -23.63
N LYS A 342 -9.27 -3.78 -24.00
CA LYS A 342 -8.18 -3.41 -23.09
C LYS A 342 -7.54 -2.12 -23.61
N GLY A 343 -7.67 -1.04 -22.86
CA GLY A 343 -7.42 0.31 -23.35
C GLY A 343 -8.29 0.61 -24.56
N ASN A 344 -7.67 0.99 -25.68
CA ASN A 344 -8.36 1.22 -26.95
C ASN A 344 -8.44 -0.02 -27.86
N ASN A 345 -7.86 -1.15 -27.45
CA ASN A 345 -7.70 -2.33 -28.27
C ASN A 345 -8.89 -3.28 -28.14
N LEU A 346 -9.45 -3.73 -29.25
CA LEU A 346 -10.54 -4.72 -29.26
C LEU A 346 -9.99 -6.13 -29.48
N PHE A 347 -10.24 -7.01 -28.51
CA PHE A 347 -9.91 -8.42 -28.58
C PHE A 347 -11.18 -9.26 -28.80
N GLU A 348 -11.06 -10.29 -29.63
CA GLU A 348 -12.08 -11.33 -29.82
C GLU A 348 -11.46 -12.70 -29.54
N VAL A 349 -12.15 -13.52 -28.74
CA VAL A 349 -11.79 -14.90 -28.46
C VAL A 349 -12.98 -15.78 -28.81
N LEU A 350 -12.78 -16.63 -29.80
CA LEU A 350 -13.77 -17.61 -30.22
C LEU A 350 -13.27 -19.01 -29.85
N ARG A 351 -14.08 -19.74 -29.07
CA ARG A 351 -13.87 -21.15 -28.81
C ARG A 351 -15.01 -21.97 -29.41
N LYS A 352 -14.68 -22.99 -30.19
CA LYS A 352 -15.65 -23.91 -30.77
C LYS A 352 -15.06 -25.32 -30.89
N ASN A 353 -15.76 -26.34 -30.40
CA ASN A 353 -15.30 -27.73 -30.45
C ASN A 353 -13.86 -27.93 -29.93
N SER A 354 -13.52 -27.26 -28.83
CA SER A 354 -12.18 -27.24 -28.24
C SER A 354 -11.08 -26.55 -29.05
N GLU A 355 -11.40 -25.95 -30.19
CA GLU A 355 -10.48 -25.09 -30.95
C GLU A 355 -10.63 -23.64 -30.49
N ASN A 356 -9.50 -22.94 -30.34
CA ASN A 356 -9.46 -21.55 -29.91
C ASN A 356 -8.91 -20.67 -31.04
N LEU A 357 -9.62 -19.58 -31.35
CA LEU A 357 -9.21 -18.54 -32.29
C LEU A 357 -9.16 -17.21 -31.53
N PHE A 358 -8.04 -16.51 -31.66
CA PHE A 358 -7.81 -15.21 -31.02
C PHE A 358 -7.64 -14.15 -32.08
N LYS A 359 -8.29 -12.99 -31.89
CA LYS A 359 -8.13 -11.84 -32.78
C LYS A 359 -7.89 -10.55 -32.02
N PHE A 360 -7.14 -9.66 -32.67
CA PHE A 360 -6.93 -8.27 -32.32
C PHE A 360 -7.29 -7.42 -33.53
N ASP A 361 -8.26 -6.51 -33.39
CA ASP A 361 -8.77 -5.67 -34.49
C ASP A 361 -9.01 -6.46 -35.79
N ASN A 362 -9.70 -7.60 -35.67
CA ASN A 362 -10.02 -8.57 -36.72
C ASN A 362 -8.85 -9.37 -37.33
N ASN A 363 -7.61 -9.17 -36.88
CA ASN A 363 -6.46 -9.96 -37.30
C ASN A 363 -6.22 -11.12 -36.35
N ASN A 364 -5.91 -12.30 -36.89
CA ASN A 364 -5.59 -13.47 -36.08
C ASN A 364 -4.26 -13.26 -35.33
N ILE A 365 -4.26 -13.57 -34.04
CA ILE A 365 -3.09 -13.46 -33.15
C ILE A 365 -2.87 -14.75 -32.37
N SER A 366 -1.69 -14.91 -31.76
CA SER A 366 -1.42 -16.00 -30.82
C SER A 366 -1.91 -15.65 -29.41
N ILE A 367 -2.18 -16.67 -28.58
CA ILE A 367 -2.58 -16.49 -27.17
C ILE A 367 -1.60 -15.62 -26.37
N SER A 368 -0.30 -15.66 -26.69
CA SER A 368 0.72 -14.83 -26.04
C SER A 368 0.48 -13.33 -26.23
N GLN A 369 -0.16 -12.92 -27.33
CA GLN A 369 -0.47 -11.52 -27.68
C GLN A 369 -1.83 -11.06 -27.11
N VAL A 370 -2.65 -11.96 -26.59
CA VAL A 370 -3.97 -11.64 -26.03
C VAL A 370 -3.81 -10.90 -24.69
N GLU A 371 -4.36 -9.71 -24.55
CA GLU A 371 -4.30 -8.96 -23.29
C GLU A 371 -5.55 -9.18 -22.44
N ILE A 372 -5.41 -9.86 -21.32
CA ILE A 372 -6.51 -10.12 -20.37
C ILE A 372 -6.59 -9.00 -19.31
N PRO A 373 -7.68 -8.90 -18.50
CA PRO A 373 -7.71 -7.95 -17.38
C PRO A 373 -6.52 -8.18 -16.43
N THR A 374 -6.17 -7.20 -15.61
CA THR A 374 -5.01 -7.31 -14.70
C THR A 374 -5.32 -8.21 -13.50
N LYS A 375 -6.54 -8.14 -12.99
CA LYS A 375 -7.08 -8.99 -11.93
C LYS A 375 -8.53 -9.33 -12.25
N LEU A 376 -8.93 -10.53 -11.84
CA LEU A 376 -10.31 -11.00 -11.82
C LEU A 376 -10.73 -11.20 -10.37
N LEU A 377 -11.72 -10.44 -9.92
CA LEU A 377 -12.21 -10.50 -8.53
C LEU A 377 -13.64 -11.03 -8.53
N ALA A 378 -13.95 -12.00 -7.69
CA ALA A 378 -15.30 -12.52 -7.52
C ALA A 378 -15.76 -12.40 -6.07
N SER A 379 -16.80 -11.59 -5.83
CA SER A 379 -17.34 -11.31 -4.50
C SER A 379 -18.77 -11.84 -4.37
N SER A 380 -19.02 -12.61 -3.32
CA SER A 380 -20.37 -13.01 -2.90
C SER A 380 -20.41 -13.20 -1.40
N TYR A 381 -21.45 -12.69 -0.76
CA TYR A 381 -21.67 -12.90 0.68
C TYR A 381 -22.48 -14.17 0.98
N MET A 382 -22.85 -14.94 -0.05
CA MET A 382 -23.57 -16.20 0.10
C MET A 382 -22.61 -17.37 0.25
N ILE A 383 -22.89 -18.29 1.19
CA ILE A 383 -22.08 -19.49 1.42
C ILE A 383 -22.17 -20.47 0.24
N ASN A 384 -23.30 -20.50 -0.44
CA ASN A 384 -23.60 -21.42 -1.55
C ASN A 384 -23.36 -20.81 -2.94
N ASP A 385 -22.53 -19.77 -3.01
CA ASP A 385 -22.12 -19.15 -4.28
C ASP A 385 -21.44 -20.16 -5.22
N LYS A 386 -21.37 -19.79 -6.51
CA LYS A 386 -20.90 -20.69 -7.57
C LYS A 386 -19.49 -20.39 -8.06
N PHE A 387 -18.80 -19.43 -7.46
CA PHE A 387 -17.45 -19.07 -7.90
C PHE A 387 -16.43 -20.17 -7.57
N SER A 388 -15.33 -20.19 -8.31
CA SER A 388 -14.14 -20.95 -7.94
C SER A 388 -13.65 -20.59 -6.54
N PHE A 389 -13.51 -21.57 -5.66
CA PHE A 389 -12.84 -21.40 -4.37
C PHE A 389 -11.44 -22.03 -4.42
N GLN A 390 -10.43 -21.27 -4.01
CA GLN A 390 -9.11 -21.80 -3.68
C GLN A 390 -8.90 -21.65 -2.18
N SER A 391 -8.40 -22.71 -1.53
CA SER A 391 -8.17 -22.71 -0.09
C SER A 391 -7.00 -21.82 0.30
N PHE A 392 -7.20 -20.97 1.30
CA PHE A 392 -6.17 -20.13 1.91
C PHE A 392 -5.00 -20.92 2.52
N ASN A 393 -5.19 -22.21 2.82
CA ASN A 393 -4.16 -23.05 3.44
C ASN A 393 -3.22 -23.73 2.44
N ASN A 394 -3.26 -23.35 1.15
CA ASN A 394 -2.34 -23.91 0.17
C ASN A 394 -0.95 -23.24 0.30
N PRO A 395 0.12 -23.96 0.66
CA PRO A 395 1.45 -23.38 0.86
C PRO A 395 2.09 -22.78 -0.40
N ASP A 396 1.61 -23.17 -1.60
CA ASP A 396 2.05 -22.58 -2.88
C ASP A 396 1.21 -21.36 -3.30
N TYR A 397 0.31 -20.87 -2.44
CA TYR A 397 -0.60 -19.76 -2.72
C TYR A 397 0.09 -18.40 -2.53
N ASP A 398 0.51 -17.80 -3.64
CA ASP A 398 0.99 -16.41 -3.66
C ASP A 398 -0.19 -15.43 -3.87
N GLU A 399 -0.77 -14.99 -2.76
CA GLU A 399 -1.89 -14.02 -2.68
C GLU A 399 -1.71 -12.73 -3.49
N GLU A 400 -0.47 -12.28 -3.74
CA GLU A 400 -0.24 -10.98 -4.38
C GLU A 400 -0.14 -11.09 -5.91
N ASN A 401 0.25 -12.26 -6.40
CA ASN A 401 0.54 -12.53 -7.81
C ASN A 401 -0.50 -13.40 -8.51
N GLN A 402 -1.57 -13.85 -7.82
CA GLN A 402 -2.64 -14.57 -8.51
C GLN A 402 -3.40 -13.66 -9.49
N PHE A 403 -3.87 -14.19 -10.61
CA PHE A 403 -4.76 -13.44 -11.49
C PHE A 403 -6.20 -13.37 -10.96
N TYR A 404 -6.66 -14.43 -10.30
CA TYR A 404 -8.03 -14.56 -9.77
C TYR A 404 -8.03 -14.53 -8.24
N GLU A 405 -8.96 -13.77 -7.65
CA GLU A 405 -9.21 -13.77 -6.21
C GLU A 405 -10.69 -14.03 -5.92
N TYR A 406 -10.95 -15.03 -5.07
CA TYR A 406 -12.25 -15.25 -4.48
C TYR A 406 -12.39 -14.44 -3.19
N LEU A 407 -13.31 -13.48 -3.20
CA LEU A 407 -13.54 -12.51 -2.13
C LEU A 407 -14.77 -12.84 -1.26
N GLY A 408 -15.40 -14.00 -1.48
CA GLY A 408 -16.60 -14.40 -0.74
C GLY A 408 -16.33 -15.05 0.62
N VAL A 409 -17.38 -15.42 1.33
CA VAL A 409 -17.31 -15.82 2.76
C VAL A 409 -16.87 -17.27 3.01
N ARG A 410 -16.67 -18.10 1.97
CA ARG A 410 -16.26 -19.50 2.14
C ARG A 410 -14.82 -19.62 2.63
N ASP A 411 -14.62 -20.53 3.57
CA ASP A 411 -13.32 -20.94 4.14
C ASP A 411 -12.89 -22.33 3.67
N ALA A 412 -13.86 -23.13 3.29
CA ALA A 412 -13.72 -24.38 2.57
C ALA A 412 -14.84 -24.45 1.52
N THR A 413 -14.77 -25.43 0.62
CA THR A 413 -15.72 -25.57 -0.50
C THR A 413 -17.19 -25.51 -0.08
N ASN A 414 -17.54 -25.94 1.15
CA ASN A 414 -18.90 -25.93 1.69
C ASN A 414 -19.02 -25.43 3.15
N ALA A 415 -18.10 -24.61 3.65
CA ALA A 415 -18.16 -24.11 5.03
C ALA A 415 -17.66 -22.67 5.17
N SER A 416 -18.28 -21.92 6.09
CA SER A 416 -17.84 -20.60 6.53
C SER A 416 -18.10 -20.45 8.03
N HIS A 417 -17.12 -19.95 8.77
CA HIS A 417 -17.33 -19.51 10.15
C HIS A 417 -17.43 -17.98 10.20
N THR A 418 -18.32 -17.43 11.02
CA THR A 418 -18.45 -15.97 11.21
C THR A 418 -17.13 -15.33 11.66
N THR A 419 -16.35 -16.06 12.44
CA THR A 419 -15.00 -15.67 12.85
C THR A 419 -14.05 -15.51 11.66
N THR A 420 -14.28 -16.19 10.54
CA THR A 420 -13.39 -16.07 9.38
C THR A 420 -13.68 -14.86 8.51
N ILE A 421 -14.94 -14.41 8.44
CA ILE A 421 -15.31 -13.13 7.81
C ILE A 421 -14.56 -12.00 8.51
N SER A 422 -14.64 -11.95 9.84
CA SER A 422 -13.94 -10.96 10.67
C SER A 422 -12.42 -11.09 10.51
N LYS A 423 -11.87 -12.31 10.58
CA LYS A 423 -10.43 -12.54 10.37
C LYS A 423 -9.96 -12.01 9.01
N ARG A 424 -10.67 -12.33 7.92
CA ARG A 424 -10.26 -11.92 6.57
C ARG A 424 -10.35 -10.40 6.40
N LEU A 425 -11.41 -9.79 6.92
CA LEU A 425 -11.55 -8.33 6.97
C LEU A 425 -10.38 -7.69 7.71
N VAL A 426 -10.05 -8.21 8.90
CA VAL A 426 -8.94 -7.70 9.73
C VAL A 426 -7.59 -7.83 9.01
N LEU A 427 -7.32 -9.00 8.43
CA LEU A 427 -6.08 -9.25 7.68
C LEU A 427 -5.96 -8.31 6.47
N ASN A 428 -7.04 -8.14 5.71
CA ASN A 428 -7.06 -7.28 4.52
C ASN A 428 -6.85 -5.80 4.88
N ILE A 429 -7.40 -5.33 6.00
CA ILE A 429 -7.11 -3.98 6.52
C ILE A 429 -5.63 -3.85 6.87
N ILE A 430 -5.11 -4.77 7.69
CA ILE A 430 -3.71 -4.71 8.16
C ILE A 430 -2.72 -4.73 7.00
N LYS A 431 -2.94 -5.64 6.04
CA LYS A 431 -2.15 -5.77 4.81
C LYS A 431 -2.16 -4.49 3.98
N SER A 432 -3.29 -3.79 3.93
CA SER A 432 -3.50 -2.71 2.96
C SER A 432 -3.41 -1.30 3.56
N VAL A 433 -3.38 -1.14 4.88
CA VAL A 433 -3.52 0.17 5.53
C VAL A 433 -2.43 1.18 5.15
N ARG A 434 -1.27 0.73 4.68
CA ARG A 434 -0.20 1.60 4.18
C ARG A 434 -0.58 2.29 2.87
N LYS A 435 -1.32 1.61 1.99
CA LYS A 435 -1.69 2.08 0.66
C LYS A 435 -2.55 3.35 0.81
N LEU A 436 -2.10 4.47 0.25
CA LEU A 436 -2.82 5.74 0.34
C LEU A 436 -4.22 5.63 -0.27
N GLU A 437 -4.33 4.98 -1.44
CA GLU A 437 -5.62 4.77 -2.09
C GLU A 437 -6.54 3.86 -1.26
N PHE A 438 -5.99 2.85 -0.56
CA PHE A 438 -6.76 2.06 0.40
C PHE A 438 -7.28 2.92 1.55
N ARG A 439 -6.45 3.77 2.16
CA ARG A 439 -6.89 4.67 3.26
C ARG A 439 -7.97 5.65 2.82
N LYS A 440 -7.86 6.20 1.61
CA LYS A 440 -8.89 7.08 1.02
C LYS A 440 -10.18 6.33 0.75
N GLY A 441 -10.09 5.17 0.10
CA GLY A 441 -11.25 4.31 -0.16
C GLY A 441 -11.93 3.86 1.14
N PHE A 442 -11.16 3.44 2.14
CA PHE A 442 -11.70 3.02 3.43
C PHE A 442 -12.37 4.19 4.18
N LYS A 443 -11.83 5.41 4.08
CA LYS A 443 -12.52 6.61 4.58
C LYS A 443 -13.89 6.80 3.91
N SER A 444 -13.98 6.64 2.58
CA SER A 444 -15.25 6.72 1.86
C SER A 444 -16.24 5.62 2.29
N ILE A 445 -15.76 4.39 2.50
CA ILE A 445 -16.56 3.27 3.04
C ILE A 445 -17.12 3.62 4.43
N LEU A 446 -16.29 4.12 5.35
CA LEU A 446 -16.73 4.49 6.70
C LEU A 446 -17.75 5.63 6.67
N LYS A 447 -17.49 6.67 5.87
CA LYS A 447 -18.41 7.79 5.67
C LYS A 447 -19.76 7.32 5.16
N TYR A 448 -19.77 6.35 4.25
CA TYR A 448 -20.99 5.80 3.69
C TYR A 448 -21.88 5.10 4.72
N LEU A 449 -21.25 4.36 5.62
CA LEU A 449 -21.92 3.69 6.74
C LEU A 449 -22.26 4.63 7.90
N GLU A 450 -22.05 5.94 7.73
CA GLU A 450 -22.25 6.95 8.77
C GLU A 450 -21.37 6.68 10.01
N LEU A 451 -20.17 6.15 9.78
CA LEU A 451 -19.14 5.90 10.79
C LEU A 451 -18.07 7.00 10.75
N ASN A 452 -17.41 7.19 11.88
CA ASN A 452 -16.24 8.06 11.97
C ASN A 452 -15.10 7.45 11.15
N ASN A 453 -14.20 8.30 10.65
CA ASN A 453 -13.01 7.87 9.92
C ASN A 453 -11.91 7.29 10.83
N GLU A 454 -12.27 6.80 12.00
CA GLU A 454 -11.36 6.40 13.06
C GLU A 454 -11.61 4.93 13.40
N ILE A 455 -10.55 4.13 13.39
CA ILE A 455 -10.59 2.72 13.78
C ILE A 455 -9.56 2.44 14.85
N LYS A 456 -9.77 1.39 15.62
CA LYS A 456 -8.74 0.82 16.49
C LYS A 456 -8.44 -0.61 16.09
N ILE A 457 -7.15 -0.96 16.06
CA ILE A 457 -6.70 -2.33 15.86
C ILE A 457 -6.01 -2.77 17.15
N ASN A 458 -6.55 -3.81 17.77
CA ASN A 458 -6.04 -4.35 19.02
C ASN A 458 -5.30 -5.66 18.76
N PHE A 459 -4.04 -5.72 19.19
CA PHE A 459 -3.17 -6.86 19.04
C PHE A 459 -2.83 -7.46 20.40
N GLN A 460 -2.70 -8.78 20.46
CA GLN A 460 -2.27 -9.50 21.66
C GLN A 460 -1.17 -10.49 21.33
N ILE A 461 -0.13 -10.53 22.17
CA ILE A 461 0.96 -11.49 22.04
C ILE A 461 0.47 -12.85 22.52
N ASN A 462 0.76 -13.90 21.76
CA ASN A 462 0.48 -15.27 22.16
C ASN A 462 1.29 -15.61 23.42
N SER A 463 0.64 -16.22 24.42
CA SER A 463 1.19 -16.39 25.76
C SER A 463 2.54 -17.10 25.80
N GLU A 464 2.81 -17.97 24.82
CA GLU A 464 4.10 -18.66 24.72
C GLU A 464 5.26 -17.70 24.43
N PHE A 465 5.02 -16.54 23.82
CA PHE A 465 6.02 -15.52 23.52
C PHE A 465 6.10 -14.41 24.60
N ILE A 466 5.55 -14.63 25.80
CA ILE A 466 5.68 -13.68 26.92
C ILE A 466 6.85 -14.12 27.82
N SER A 467 7.77 -13.20 28.13
CA SER A 467 8.91 -13.44 29.04
C SER A 467 9.08 -12.29 30.03
N VAL A 468 9.20 -12.61 31.32
CA VAL A 468 9.42 -11.63 32.40
C VAL A 468 10.78 -10.94 32.28
N ASN A 469 11.78 -11.63 31.72
CA ASN A 469 13.15 -11.13 31.57
C ASN A 469 13.42 -10.55 30.16
N GLY A 470 12.37 -10.33 29.37
CA GLY A 470 12.46 -10.02 27.94
C GLY A 470 12.70 -11.27 27.09
N LEU A 471 12.30 -11.21 25.83
CA LEU A 471 12.57 -12.24 24.83
C LEU A 471 14.00 -12.10 24.29
N LYS A 472 14.69 -13.23 24.12
CA LYS A 472 15.97 -13.32 23.40
C LYS A 472 15.79 -14.10 22.10
N GLU A 473 16.78 -13.99 21.21
CA GLU A 473 16.77 -14.67 19.91
C GLU A 473 16.54 -16.18 20.03
N ASN A 474 17.28 -16.83 20.93
CA ASN A 474 17.14 -18.27 21.14
C ASN A 474 15.72 -18.65 21.59
N ASP A 475 15.09 -17.85 22.46
CA ASP A 475 13.73 -18.12 22.96
C ASP A 475 12.70 -18.07 21.81
N VAL A 476 12.84 -17.09 20.90
CA VAL A 476 11.94 -16.92 19.76
C VAL A 476 12.19 -18.00 18.70
N ARG A 477 13.45 -18.31 18.39
CA ARG A 477 13.79 -19.37 17.42
C ARG A 477 13.32 -20.75 17.88
N GLU A 478 13.49 -21.06 19.17
CA GLU A 478 13.05 -22.33 19.75
C GLU A 478 11.52 -22.50 19.60
N LYS A 479 10.75 -21.47 19.95
CA LYS A 479 9.27 -21.48 19.87
C LYS A 479 8.74 -21.54 18.44
N LEU A 480 9.43 -20.88 17.50
CA LEU A 480 9.07 -20.92 16.07
C LEU A 480 9.45 -22.24 15.38
N GLY A 481 10.37 -23.01 15.97
CA GLY A 481 10.82 -24.30 15.43
C GLY A 481 11.29 -24.18 13.98
N LYS A 482 10.73 -25.00 13.08
CA LYS A 482 11.12 -25.01 11.65
C LYS A 482 10.88 -23.68 10.93
N LYS A 483 9.86 -22.90 11.34
CA LYS A 483 9.58 -21.59 10.72
C LYS A 483 10.69 -20.57 10.98
N SER A 484 11.52 -20.78 12.01
CA SER A 484 12.65 -19.87 12.31
C SER A 484 13.75 -19.89 11.25
N ALA A 485 13.83 -20.95 10.44
CA ALA A 485 14.85 -21.10 9.39
C ALA A 485 14.64 -20.12 8.21
N GLU A 486 13.41 -19.62 8.04
CA GLU A 486 13.04 -18.66 6.99
C GLU A 486 13.30 -17.21 7.41
N ILE A 487 13.63 -16.97 8.69
CA ILE A 487 13.79 -15.62 9.26
C ILE A 487 15.27 -15.26 9.33
N LEU A 488 15.62 -14.14 8.70
CA LEU A 488 16.99 -13.63 8.72
C LEU A 488 17.40 -13.15 10.12
N PRO A 489 18.69 -13.22 10.50
CA PRO A 489 19.18 -12.74 11.80
C PRO A 489 18.82 -11.29 12.12
N ASP A 490 18.81 -10.40 11.12
CA ASP A 490 18.45 -8.99 11.32
C ASP A 490 16.94 -8.81 11.51
N GLU A 491 16.12 -9.66 10.91
CA GLU A 491 14.65 -9.61 11.02
C GLU A 491 14.17 -10.07 12.40
N ILE A 492 14.74 -11.17 12.91
CA ILE A 492 14.34 -11.70 14.21
C ILE A 492 14.65 -10.72 15.34
N GLU A 493 15.73 -9.94 15.23
CA GLU A 493 16.04 -8.93 16.22
C GLU A 493 15.05 -7.76 16.20
N ILE A 494 14.59 -7.33 15.02
CA ILE A 494 13.53 -6.32 14.89
C ILE A 494 12.23 -6.84 15.55
N TYR A 495 11.89 -8.11 15.32
CA TYR A 495 10.73 -8.74 15.96
C TYR A 495 10.87 -8.73 17.49
N ILE A 496 12.04 -9.09 18.02
CA ILE A 496 12.30 -9.11 19.45
C ILE A 496 12.26 -7.72 20.07
N ASP A 497 12.86 -6.72 19.44
CA ASP A 497 12.84 -5.33 19.90
C ASP A 497 11.40 -4.82 20.01
N TYR A 498 10.60 -5.07 18.98
CA TYR A 498 9.20 -4.71 18.95
C TYR A 498 8.36 -5.46 19.99
N LEU A 499 8.55 -6.76 20.15
CA LEU A 499 7.84 -7.55 21.17
C LEU A 499 8.22 -7.08 22.58
N ASN A 500 9.50 -6.82 22.85
CA ASN A 500 9.95 -6.27 24.14
C ASN A 500 9.42 -4.85 24.38
N LYS A 501 9.31 -4.02 23.34
CA LYS A 501 8.62 -2.72 23.41
C LYS A 501 7.16 -2.90 23.82
N ILE A 502 6.42 -3.84 23.21
CA ILE A 502 5.03 -4.13 23.61
C ILE A 502 4.96 -4.70 25.02
N ILE A 503 5.85 -5.60 25.42
CA ILE A 503 5.86 -6.17 26.78
C ILE A 503 6.13 -5.09 27.83
N SER A 504 6.98 -4.11 27.52
CA SER A 504 7.31 -2.99 28.42
C SER A 504 6.28 -1.86 28.44
N MET A 505 5.61 -1.57 27.31
CA MET A 505 4.63 -0.47 27.17
C MET A 505 3.17 -0.90 27.22
N GLY A 506 2.88 -2.17 26.93
CA GLY A 506 1.54 -2.68 26.66
C GLY A 506 0.63 -2.67 27.89
N PHE A 507 -0.68 -2.61 27.65
CA PHE A 507 -1.66 -2.71 28.72
C PHE A 507 -1.68 -4.15 29.25
N GLN A 508 -1.48 -4.31 30.56
CA GLN A 508 -1.69 -5.59 31.24
C GLN A 508 -3.18 -5.78 31.47
N VAL A 509 -3.79 -6.77 30.82
CA VAL A 509 -5.13 -7.22 31.20
C VAL A 509 -4.95 -8.44 32.11
N GLN A 510 -5.19 -8.22 33.41
CA GLN A 510 -5.31 -9.31 34.38
C GLN A 510 -6.70 -9.95 34.24
N ASN A 511 -6.75 -11.14 33.65
CA ASN A 511 -7.86 -12.05 33.92
C ASN A 511 -7.43 -13.00 35.04
N SER A 512 -8.40 -13.56 35.77
CA SER A 512 -8.24 -14.34 37.01
C SER A 512 -7.23 -15.51 36.99
N LYS A 513 -6.57 -15.80 35.86
CA LYS A 513 -5.51 -16.81 35.73
C LYS A 513 -4.29 -16.40 34.86
N ASN A 514 -4.35 -15.39 33.97
CA ASN A 514 -3.26 -15.05 33.03
C ASN A 514 -3.14 -13.53 32.78
N THR A 515 -1.89 -13.02 32.71
CA THR A 515 -1.57 -11.68 32.21
C THR A 515 -1.41 -11.73 30.71
N THR A 516 -2.20 -10.94 29.97
CA THR A 516 -2.02 -10.77 28.52
C THR A 516 -1.35 -9.43 28.23
N PHE A 517 -0.46 -9.41 27.23
CA PHE A 517 0.20 -8.20 26.73
C PHE A 517 -0.30 -7.90 25.32
N GLY A 518 -0.58 -6.63 25.06
CA GLY A 518 -1.09 -6.19 23.78
C GLY A 518 -0.86 -4.71 23.52
N VAL A 519 -1.12 -4.30 22.29
CA VAL A 519 -1.03 -2.91 21.83
C VAL A 519 -2.28 -2.56 21.03
N SER A 520 -2.77 -1.34 21.22
CA SER A 520 -3.93 -0.80 20.49
C SER A 520 -3.47 0.35 19.62
N TYR A 521 -3.71 0.24 18.31
CA TYR A 521 -3.40 1.26 17.33
C TYR A 521 -4.65 1.98 16.88
N GLN A 522 -4.73 3.28 17.17
CA GLN A 522 -5.81 4.13 16.72
C GLN A 522 -5.43 4.82 15.41
N LEU A 523 -6.18 4.55 14.36
CA LEU A 523 -5.88 4.99 13.00
C LEU A 523 -6.99 5.89 12.47
N PHE A 524 -6.59 7.00 11.84
CA PHE A 524 -7.48 7.92 11.15
C PHE A 524 -7.35 7.71 9.64
N MET A 525 -8.40 7.17 9.03
CA MET A 525 -8.46 6.90 7.60
C MET A 525 -8.42 8.20 6.81
N GLY A 526 -7.50 8.24 5.84
CA GLY A 526 -7.24 9.37 4.96
C GLY A 526 -6.27 10.43 5.51
N GLN A 527 -5.61 10.21 6.64
CA GLN A 527 -4.50 11.05 7.11
C GLN A 527 -3.14 10.49 6.66
N GLU A 528 -2.25 11.38 6.21
CA GLU A 528 -0.87 11.02 5.80
C GLU A 528 0.13 11.02 6.98
N GLU A 529 -0.20 11.68 8.09
CA GLU A 529 0.74 11.94 9.21
C GLU A 529 1.01 10.71 10.10
N GLN A 530 0.24 9.63 10.00
CA GLN A 530 0.40 8.40 10.83
C GLN A 530 1.35 7.35 10.23
N LEU A 531 2.31 7.76 9.38
CA LEU A 531 3.22 6.84 8.67
C LEU A 531 3.98 5.88 9.59
N GLU A 532 4.46 6.34 10.75
CA GLU A 532 5.14 5.47 11.72
C GLU A 532 4.23 4.37 12.24
N THR A 533 2.97 4.69 12.54
CA THR A 533 1.98 3.72 13.00
C THR A 533 1.65 2.69 11.92
N TYR A 534 1.52 3.12 10.66
CA TYR A 534 1.31 2.20 9.55
C TYR A 534 2.50 1.26 9.31
N ASN A 535 3.73 1.71 9.58
CA ASN A 535 4.92 0.87 9.52
C ASN A 535 4.93 -0.20 10.62
N GLU A 536 4.53 0.16 11.84
CA GLU A 536 4.42 -0.82 12.94
C GLU A 536 3.36 -1.90 12.64
N ILE A 537 2.26 -1.55 11.97
CA ILE A 537 1.22 -2.51 11.57
C ILE A 537 1.72 -3.54 10.55
N GLU A 538 2.66 -3.17 9.67
CA GLU A 538 3.29 -4.12 8.75
C GLU A 538 4.11 -5.16 9.49
N LEU A 539 4.85 -4.73 10.51
CA LEU A 539 5.59 -5.65 11.39
C LEU A 539 4.64 -6.63 12.07
N VAL A 540 3.49 -6.12 12.50
CA VAL A 540 2.44 -6.94 13.09
C VAL A 540 1.91 -7.99 12.12
N TYR A 541 1.75 -7.67 10.84
CA TYR A 541 1.32 -8.64 9.82
C TYR A 541 2.29 -9.83 9.71
N GLU A 542 3.60 -9.59 9.71
CA GLU A 542 4.60 -10.67 9.69
C GLU A 542 4.59 -11.50 10.97
N LEU A 543 4.45 -10.84 12.13
CA LEU A 543 4.32 -11.54 13.42
C LEU A 543 3.03 -12.40 13.48
N LEU A 544 1.96 -11.99 12.79
CA LEU A 544 0.75 -12.81 12.63
C LEU A 544 1.02 -14.06 11.78
N LYS A 545 1.73 -13.96 10.65
CA LYS A 545 2.12 -15.13 9.81
C LYS A 545 2.96 -16.16 10.59
N LEU A 546 3.77 -15.65 11.52
CA LEU A 546 4.60 -16.47 12.41
C LEU A 546 3.83 -17.05 13.61
N ASN A 547 2.53 -16.77 13.76
CA ASN A 547 1.70 -17.13 14.91
C ASN A 547 2.20 -16.59 16.26
N ILE A 548 3.01 -15.52 16.25
CA ILE A 548 3.50 -14.85 17.46
C ILE A 548 2.39 -14.01 18.11
N LEU A 549 1.48 -13.48 17.30
CA LEU A 549 0.34 -12.69 17.74
C LEU A 549 -0.96 -13.48 17.59
N HIS A 550 -1.90 -13.26 18.50
CA HIS A 550 -3.28 -13.67 18.31
C HIS A 550 -3.93 -12.87 17.17
N MET A 551 -4.98 -13.44 16.58
CA MET A 551 -5.75 -12.72 15.58
C MET A 551 -6.25 -11.39 16.15
N PRO A 552 -6.04 -10.27 15.45
CA PRO A 552 -6.37 -8.95 15.97
C PRO A 552 -7.88 -8.74 16.00
N THR A 553 -8.32 -7.85 16.87
CA THR A 553 -9.69 -7.31 16.80
C THR A 553 -9.66 -5.91 16.23
N ILE A 554 -10.69 -5.56 15.48
CA ILE A 554 -10.88 -4.20 14.96
C ILE A 554 -12.12 -3.61 15.58
N GLU A 555 -11.99 -2.38 16.07
CA GLU A 555 -13.09 -1.56 16.52
C GLU A 555 -13.30 -0.40 15.56
N ILE A 556 -14.56 -0.19 15.20
CA ILE A 556 -15.03 0.95 14.42
C ILE A 556 -15.79 1.90 15.35
N LYS A 557 -15.90 3.17 14.95
CA LYS A 557 -16.48 4.21 15.79
C LYS A 557 -17.70 4.85 15.12
N LYS A 558 -18.79 4.95 15.90
CA LYS A 558 -19.97 5.76 15.57
C LYS A 558 -20.18 6.84 16.62
N ASN A 559 -20.64 6.43 17.81
CA ASN A 559 -20.61 7.29 19.00
C ASN A 559 -19.43 6.88 19.89
N ASN A 560 -19.36 5.59 20.21
CA ASN A 560 -18.26 4.93 20.89
C ASN A 560 -17.59 3.92 19.96
N PHE A 561 -16.41 3.45 20.34
CA PHE A 561 -15.79 2.30 19.70
C PHE A 561 -16.55 1.02 20.03
N TYR A 562 -16.72 0.17 19.04
CA TYR A 562 -17.27 -1.18 19.19
C TYR A 562 -16.60 -2.12 18.21
N ASN A 563 -16.50 -3.40 18.57
CA ASN A 563 -15.91 -4.41 17.71
C ASN A 563 -16.73 -4.54 16.42
N VAL A 564 -16.07 -4.64 15.27
CA VAL A 564 -16.70 -4.90 13.96
C VAL A 564 -17.64 -6.11 14.01
N GLU A 565 -17.30 -7.14 14.79
CA GLU A 565 -18.17 -8.31 15.01
C GLU A 565 -19.54 -7.96 15.62
N SER A 566 -19.63 -6.85 16.35
CA SER A 566 -20.87 -6.33 16.94
C SER A 566 -21.61 -5.37 16.02
N ALA A 567 -21.08 -5.06 14.84
CA ALA A 567 -21.77 -4.26 13.83
C ALA A 567 -23.01 -4.97 13.30
N SER A 568 -23.95 -4.21 12.76
CA SER A 568 -25.12 -4.78 12.10
C SER A 568 -24.69 -5.68 10.93
N SER A 569 -25.52 -6.68 10.58
CA SER A 569 -25.21 -7.59 9.46
C SER A 569 -25.01 -6.84 8.14
N GLY A 570 -25.74 -5.74 7.91
CA GLY A 570 -25.57 -4.86 6.77
C GLY A 570 -24.24 -4.12 6.76
N GLU A 571 -23.82 -3.54 7.90
CA GLU A 571 -22.50 -2.90 8.03
C GLU A 571 -21.37 -3.92 7.79
N ASN A 572 -21.48 -5.11 8.39
CA ASN A 572 -20.49 -6.17 8.25
C ASN A 572 -20.37 -6.67 6.81
N HIS A 573 -21.51 -6.93 6.14
CA HIS A 573 -21.49 -7.31 4.73
C HIS A 573 -20.87 -6.18 3.88
N PHE A 574 -21.30 -4.94 4.06
CA PHE A 574 -20.78 -3.83 3.27
C PHE A 574 -19.27 -3.63 3.46
N LEU A 575 -18.80 -3.60 4.72
CA LEU A 575 -17.38 -3.51 5.04
C LEU A 575 -16.60 -4.66 4.41
N PHE A 576 -17.07 -5.90 4.56
CA PHE A 576 -16.40 -7.07 4.02
C PHE A 576 -16.25 -7.00 2.49
N THR A 577 -17.34 -6.76 1.77
CA THR A 577 -17.34 -6.67 0.30
C THR A 577 -16.42 -5.55 -0.18
N MET A 578 -16.57 -4.33 0.35
CA MET A 578 -15.82 -3.18 -0.12
C MET A 578 -14.33 -3.25 0.23
N ILE A 579 -13.98 -3.68 1.45
CA ILE A 579 -12.58 -3.81 1.88
C ILE A 579 -11.86 -4.91 1.11
N ASN A 580 -12.53 -6.05 0.87
CA ASN A 580 -11.95 -7.13 0.08
C ASN A 580 -11.67 -6.66 -1.36
N ILE A 581 -12.63 -6.00 -2.01
CA ILE A 581 -12.40 -5.45 -3.36
C ILE A 581 -11.24 -4.43 -3.32
N LEU A 582 -11.27 -3.47 -2.39
CA LEU A 582 -10.27 -2.42 -2.25
C LEU A 582 -8.85 -2.93 -1.98
N THR A 583 -8.73 -4.09 -1.33
CA THR A 583 -7.44 -4.74 -1.03
C THR A 583 -6.77 -5.30 -2.30
N TYR A 584 -7.55 -5.92 -3.19
CA TYR A 584 -7.02 -6.70 -4.32
C TYR A 584 -7.17 -6.03 -5.68
N ILE A 585 -8.02 -5.01 -5.80
CA ILE A 585 -8.27 -4.32 -7.07
C ILE A 585 -7.01 -3.64 -7.61
N LYS A 586 -6.78 -3.85 -8.91
CA LYS A 586 -5.74 -3.20 -9.71
C LYS A 586 -6.38 -2.43 -10.87
N LYS A 587 -5.65 -1.53 -11.52
CA LYS A 587 -6.19 -0.85 -12.71
C LYS A 587 -6.57 -1.88 -13.78
N ASN A 588 -7.65 -1.67 -14.53
CA ASN A 588 -8.10 -2.60 -15.58
C ASN A 588 -8.54 -3.98 -15.04
N SER A 589 -9.14 -4.01 -13.86
CA SER A 589 -9.68 -5.25 -13.28
C SER A 589 -11.07 -5.58 -13.82
N LEU A 590 -11.43 -6.85 -13.77
CA LEU A 590 -12.81 -7.32 -13.91
C LEU A 590 -13.32 -7.76 -12.53
N ILE A 591 -14.40 -7.14 -12.06
CA ILE A 591 -14.98 -7.39 -10.74
C ILE A 591 -16.38 -7.95 -10.93
N LEU A 592 -16.63 -9.13 -10.36
CA LEU A 592 -17.91 -9.80 -10.35
C LEU A 592 -18.50 -9.74 -8.95
N ILE A 593 -19.72 -9.23 -8.80
CA ILE A 593 -20.39 -9.10 -7.50
C ILE A 593 -21.76 -9.78 -7.60
N ASP A 594 -22.02 -10.73 -6.71
CA ASP A 594 -23.30 -11.44 -6.63
C ASP A 594 -24.07 -11.04 -5.37
N GLU A 595 -25.31 -10.59 -5.54
CA GLU A 595 -26.26 -10.23 -4.48
C GLU A 595 -25.73 -9.21 -3.44
N PRO A 596 -25.18 -8.06 -3.86
CA PRO A 596 -24.63 -7.06 -2.93
C PRO A 596 -25.69 -6.48 -1.98
N GLU A 597 -26.98 -6.55 -2.32
CA GLU A 597 -28.08 -6.01 -1.51
C GLU A 597 -28.40 -6.81 -0.25
N ILE A 598 -27.88 -8.04 -0.12
CA ILE A 598 -28.22 -8.92 1.00
C ILE A 598 -27.93 -8.20 2.32
N SER A 599 -28.91 -8.13 3.22
CA SER A 599 -28.79 -7.43 4.51
C SER A 599 -28.54 -5.90 4.45
N LEU A 600 -28.49 -5.28 3.27
CA LEU A 600 -28.36 -3.82 3.15
C LEU A 600 -29.71 -3.13 3.31
N HIS A 601 -29.74 -2.03 4.06
CA HIS A 601 -30.91 -1.15 4.14
C HIS A 601 -31.17 -0.49 2.76
N PRO A 602 -32.44 -0.25 2.34
CA PRO A 602 -32.76 0.38 1.06
C PRO A 602 -32.01 1.68 0.75
N ASN A 603 -31.83 2.56 1.76
CA ASN A 603 -31.05 3.80 1.62
C ASN A 603 -29.58 3.54 1.22
N TRP A 604 -29.03 2.38 1.57
CA TRP A 604 -27.69 1.94 1.15
C TRP A 604 -27.70 1.13 -0.16
N GLN A 605 -28.83 0.61 -0.59
CA GLN A 605 -28.93 -0.02 -1.91
C GLN A 605 -28.97 1.07 -2.99
N TYR A 606 -29.75 2.14 -2.76
CA TYR A 606 -29.87 3.28 -3.70
C TYR A 606 -28.52 3.90 -4.05
N LYS A 607 -27.62 4.06 -3.08
CA LYS A 607 -26.33 4.73 -3.27
C LYS A 607 -25.18 3.78 -3.63
N PHE A 608 -25.45 2.49 -3.82
CA PHE A 608 -24.40 1.47 -3.93
C PHE A 608 -23.42 1.75 -5.08
N ILE A 609 -23.96 2.04 -6.28
CA ILE A 609 -23.13 2.32 -7.47
C ILE A 609 -22.38 3.66 -7.33
N ALA A 610 -23.02 4.67 -6.76
CA ALA A 610 -22.36 5.95 -6.48
C ALA A 610 -21.13 5.76 -5.57
N VAL A 611 -21.23 4.90 -4.56
CA VAL A 611 -20.09 4.58 -3.67
C VAL A 611 -19.01 3.78 -4.38
N LEU A 612 -19.38 2.79 -5.21
CA LEU A 612 -18.39 2.10 -6.05
C LEU A 612 -17.64 3.08 -6.94
N ASN A 613 -18.33 4.07 -7.51
CA ASN A 613 -17.70 5.09 -8.35
C ASN A 613 -16.79 6.03 -7.54
N ASP A 614 -17.21 6.45 -6.34
CA ASP A 614 -16.39 7.28 -5.44
C ASP A 614 -15.08 6.58 -5.06
N ILE A 615 -15.17 5.29 -4.70
CA ILE A 615 -14.02 4.51 -4.23
C ILE A 615 -13.14 4.04 -5.40
N PHE A 616 -13.73 3.57 -6.51
CA PHE A 616 -13.02 2.79 -7.52
C PHE A 616 -12.89 3.46 -8.90
N SER A 617 -13.34 4.70 -9.08
CA SER A 617 -13.26 5.44 -10.37
C SER A 617 -11.87 5.45 -10.99
N HIS A 618 -10.81 5.51 -10.18
CA HIS A 618 -9.43 5.67 -10.62
C HIS A 618 -8.78 4.36 -11.14
N TYR A 619 -9.48 3.23 -11.00
CA TYR A 619 -9.01 1.93 -11.46
C TYR A 619 -9.40 1.64 -12.91
N ASN A 620 -10.37 2.36 -13.50
CA ASN A 620 -10.89 2.12 -14.85
C ASN A 620 -11.20 0.64 -15.11
N SER A 621 -12.01 0.07 -14.24
CA SER A 621 -12.32 -1.37 -14.18
C SER A 621 -13.77 -1.64 -14.58
N HIS A 622 -14.08 -2.88 -14.93
CA HIS A 622 -15.45 -3.29 -15.23
C HIS A 622 -16.05 -4.03 -14.04
N PHE A 623 -17.16 -3.52 -13.51
CA PHE A 623 -17.98 -4.17 -12.49
C PHE A 623 -19.18 -4.84 -13.14
N ILE A 624 -19.36 -6.14 -12.91
CA ILE A 624 -20.53 -6.90 -13.32
C ILE A 624 -21.25 -7.36 -12.05
N ILE A 625 -22.47 -6.88 -11.85
CA ILE A 625 -23.19 -6.99 -10.60
C ILE A 625 -24.50 -7.72 -10.84
N ALA A 626 -24.70 -8.90 -10.26
CA ALA A 626 -25.99 -9.56 -10.25
C ALA A 626 -26.79 -9.15 -9.01
N THR A 627 -28.02 -8.70 -9.24
CA THR A 627 -28.89 -8.19 -8.17
C THR A 627 -30.37 -8.40 -8.52
N HIS A 628 -31.17 -8.51 -7.46
CA HIS A 628 -32.63 -8.43 -7.46
C HIS A 628 -33.14 -7.07 -6.95
N SER A 629 -32.24 -6.19 -6.51
CA SER A 629 -32.62 -4.90 -5.95
C SER A 629 -32.92 -3.86 -7.04
N HIS A 630 -34.20 -3.46 -7.09
CA HIS A 630 -34.64 -2.30 -7.87
C HIS A 630 -34.04 -0.98 -7.38
N PHE A 631 -33.63 -0.88 -6.10
CA PHE A 631 -33.00 0.32 -5.58
C PHE A 631 -31.61 0.56 -6.18
N ILE A 632 -30.81 -0.49 -6.38
CA ILE A 632 -29.48 -0.35 -7.01
C ILE A 632 -29.59 0.22 -8.43
N ILE A 633 -30.67 -0.12 -9.15
CA ILE A 633 -30.87 0.27 -10.55
C ILE A 633 -31.36 1.71 -10.68
N SER A 634 -31.94 2.30 -9.63
CA SER A 634 -32.49 3.66 -9.69
C SER A 634 -31.45 4.80 -9.74
N ASP A 635 -30.16 4.51 -9.54
CA ASP A 635 -29.07 5.49 -9.52
C ASP A 635 -27.89 5.08 -10.41
N LEU A 636 -28.18 4.47 -11.57
CA LEU A 636 -27.12 4.06 -12.50
C LEU A 636 -26.57 5.26 -13.28
N PRO A 637 -25.26 5.53 -13.25
CA PRO A 637 -24.66 6.65 -13.96
C PRO A 637 -24.80 6.49 -15.49
N PRO A 638 -25.26 7.53 -16.21
CA PRO A 638 -25.41 7.49 -17.66
C PRO A 638 -24.05 7.28 -18.33
N ARG A 639 -24.04 6.55 -19.45
CA ARG A 639 -22.83 6.23 -20.25
C ARG A 639 -21.71 5.50 -19.50
N GLN A 640 -22.01 4.96 -18.32
CA GLN A 640 -21.11 4.12 -17.52
C GLN A 640 -21.80 2.83 -17.09
N SER A 641 -23.12 2.72 -17.28
CA SER A 641 -23.90 1.58 -16.84
C SER A 641 -24.77 0.99 -17.93
N SER A 642 -25.08 -0.28 -17.76
CA SER A 642 -25.98 -1.03 -18.62
C SER A 642 -26.76 -2.04 -17.80
N ILE A 643 -28.03 -2.22 -18.15
CA ILE A 643 -28.89 -3.19 -17.49
C ILE A 643 -29.05 -4.37 -18.44
N ILE A 644 -28.86 -5.58 -17.91
CA ILE A 644 -28.96 -6.82 -18.66
C ILE A 644 -29.99 -7.69 -17.95
N ARG A 645 -31.12 -7.92 -18.61
CA ARG A 645 -32.24 -8.66 -18.07
C ARG A 645 -32.16 -10.12 -18.48
N PHE A 646 -32.19 -10.99 -17.47
CA PHE A 646 -32.24 -12.44 -17.59
C PHE A 646 -33.67 -12.92 -17.37
N ASP A 647 -34.22 -13.63 -18.34
CA ASP A 647 -35.53 -14.27 -18.26
C ASP A 647 -35.51 -15.70 -18.81
N ILE A 648 -36.60 -16.43 -18.61
CA ILE A 648 -36.81 -17.77 -19.17
C ILE A 648 -38.08 -17.73 -20.01
N ASP A 649 -37.98 -18.11 -21.27
CA ASP A 649 -39.13 -18.16 -22.19
C ASP A 649 -40.09 -19.30 -21.82
N ASN A 650 -41.27 -19.32 -22.44
CA ASN A 650 -42.28 -20.35 -22.21
C ASN A 650 -41.81 -21.79 -22.57
N ASN A 651 -40.71 -21.91 -23.32
CA ASN A 651 -40.11 -23.18 -23.71
C ASN A 651 -38.92 -23.56 -22.80
N GLY A 652 -38.66 -22.80 -21.73
CA GLY A 652 -37.54 -23.04 -20.82
C GLY A 652 -36.18 -22.56 -21.34
N ARG A 653 -36.14 -21.77 -22.41
CA ARG A 653 -34.90 -21.19 -22.96
C ARG A 653 -34.53 -19.93 -22.20
N PHE A 654 -33.24 -19.78 -21.93
CA PHE A 654 -32.71 -18.54 -21.36
C PHE A 654 -32.79 -17.42 -22.40
N ILE A 655 -33.38 -16.30 -21.99
CA ILE A 655 -33.40 -15.05 -22.75
C ILE A 655 -32.56 -14.05 -21.98
N VAL A 656 -31.72 -13.32 -22.71
CA VAL A 656 -31.00 -12.17 -22.19
C VAL A 656 -31.23 -10.99 -23.11
N GLU A 657 -31.69 -9.89 -22.51
CA GLU A 657 -32.02 -8.65 -23.21
C GLU A 657 -31.23 -7.50 -22.57
N ASN A 658 -30.70 -6.58 -23.38
CA ASN A 658 -30.17 -5.33 -22.84
C ASN A 658 -31.31 -4.33 -22.70
N GLU A 659 -31.34 -3.66 -21.57
CA GLU A 659 -32.24 -2.54 -21.34
C GLU A 659 -31.47 -1.24 -21.56
N ASP A 660 -31.76 -0.53 -22.66
CA ASP A 660 -31.11 0.73 -23.04
C ASP A 660 -31.64 1.95 -22.24
N SER A 661 -32.17 1.70 -21.04
CA SER A 661 -32.76 2.73 -20.19
C SER A 661 -31.71 3.44 -19.34
N GLU A 662 -31.62 4.77 -19.46
CA GLU A 662 -30.88 5.61 -18.51
C GLU A 662 -31.74 5.83 -17.26
N THR A 663 -31.49 5.03 -16.22
CA THR A 663 -32.33 4.98 -15.01
C THR A 663 -31.95 5.96 -13.92
N PHE A 664 -30.93 6.80 -14.14
CA PHE A 664 -30.45 7.78 -13.16
C PHE A 664 -31.59 8.67 -12.64
N GLY A 665 -31.87 8.60 -11.33
CA GLY A 665 -32.90 9.41 -10.68
C GLY A 665 -34.34 8.95 -10.90
N TRP A 666 -34.57 7.76 -11.47
CA TRP A 666 -35.92 7.21 -11.60
C TRP A 666 -36.50 6.82 -10.24
N SER A 667 -37.83 6.94 -10.09
CA SER A 667 -38.51 6.44 -8.89
C SER A 667 -38.50 4.91 -8.84
N ALA A 668 -38.65 4.37 -7.63
CA ALA A 668 -38.76 2.92 -7.44
C ALA A 668 -39.92 2.33 -8.25
N GLU A 669 -41.07 3.01 -8.32
CA GLU A 669 -42.22 2.56 -9.11
C GLU A 669 -41.90 2.50 -10.60
N ASN A 670 -41.20 3.51 -11.15
CA ASN A 670 -40.80 3.51 -12.56
C ASN A 670 -39.87 2.35 -12.88
N ILE A 671 -38.92 2.04 -12.00
CA ILE A 671 -38.03 0.89 -12.17
C ILE A 671 -38.81 -0.42 -12.08
N LEU A 672 -39.68 -0.57 -11.09
CA LEU A 672 -40.48 -1.78 -10.92
C LEU A 672 -41.38 -2.04 -12.13
N TYR A 673 -41.99 -0.98 -12.70
CA TYR A 673 -42.88 -1.08 -13.84
C TYR A 673 -42.13 -1.27 -15.17
N ASN A 674 -41.14 -0.43 -15.48
CA ASN A 674 -40.48 -0.41 -16.79
C ASN A 674 -39.35 -1.44 -16.90
N ILE A 675 -38.61 -1.72 -15.82
CA ILE A 675 -37.42 -2.58 -15.83
C ILE A 675 -37.73 -3.98 -15.31
N PHE A 676 -38.49 -4.09 -14.23
CA PHE A 676 -38.90 -5.41 -13.68
C PHE A 676 -40.23 -5.92 -14.23
N HIS A 677 -40.95 -5.11 -15.01
CA HIS A 677 -42.26 -5.44 -15.59
C HIS A 677 -43.28 -5.91 -14.54
N MET A 678 -43.23 -5.33 -13.35
CA MET A 678 -44.23 -5.54 -12.32
C MET A 678 -45.50 -4.76 -12.67
N LYS A 679 -46.63 -5.46 -12.74
CA LYS A 679 -47.94 -4.85 -13.05
C LYS A 679 -48.41 -3.91 -11.95
N THR A 680 -48.10 -4.23 -10.70
CA THR A 680 -48.43 -3.42 -9.54
C THR A 680 -47.52 -3.76 -8.36
N VAL A 681 -47.33 -2.80 -7.46
CA VAL A 681 -46.70 -3.00 -6.15
C VAL A 681 -47.71 -3.38 -5.06
N ARG A 682 -49.01 -3.41 -5.40
CA ARG A 682 -50.08 -3.80 -4.49
C ARG A 682 -50.10 -5.32 -4.30
N ASN A 683 -50.77 -5.77 -3.24
CA ASN A 683 -50.90 -7.19 -2.93
C ASN A 683 -51.55 -7.97 -4.10
N TYR A 684 -51.04 -9.17 -4.36
CA TYR A 684 -51.52 -10.05 -5.43
C TYR A 684 -53.04 -10.30 -5.42
N TYR A 685 -53.64 -10.51 -4.25
CA TYR A 685 -55.08 -10.73 -4.14
C TYR A 685 -55.89 -9.48 -4.47
N LEU A 686 -55.37 -8.31 -4.07
CA LEU A 686 -55.96 -7.03 -4.43
C LEU A 686 -55.89 -6.78 -5.94
N GLU A 687 -54.75 -7.09 -6.57
CA GLU A 687 -54.61 -7.04 -8.03
C GLU A 687 -55.62 -7.96 -8.72
N ALA A 688 -55.74 -9.21 -8.28
CA ALA A 688 -56.65 -10.18 -8.87
C ALA A 688 -58.12 -9.76 -8.74
N ASP A 689 -58.54 -9.28 -7.57
CA ASP A 689 -59.88 -8.77 -7.33
C ASP A 689 -60.14 -7.51 -8.19
N LEU A 690 -59.17 -6.61 -8.33
CA LEU A 690 -59.29 -5.42 -9.19
C LEU A 690 -59.40 -5.77 -10.68
N LEU A 691 -58.52 -6.64 -11.19
CA LEU A 691 -58.60 -7.09 -12.58
C LEU A 691 -59.92 -7.79 -12.86
N LYS A 692 -60.41 -8.59 -11.90
CA LYS A 692 -61.68 -9.30 -12.03
C LYS A 692 -62.86 -8.35 -12.05
N VAL A 693 -62.93 -7.37 -11.14
CA VAL A 693 -64.04 -6.42 -11.11
C VAL A 693 -64.03 -5.48 -12.30
N LEU A 694 -62.85 -4.97 -12.71
CA LEU A 694 -62.70 -4.14 -13.90
C LEU A 694 -63.09 -4.91 -15.17
N LYS A 695 -62.73 -6.19 -15.27
CA LYS A 695 -63.15 -7.05 -16.39
C LYS A 695 -64.67 -7.21 -16.40
N LEU A 696 -65.30 -7.50 -15.26
CA LEU A 696 -66.75 -7.66 -15.16
C LEU A 696 -67.50 -6.38 -15.57
N ILE A 697 -67.04 -5.22 -15.08
CA ILE A 697 -67.58 -3.91 -15.45
C ILE A 697 -67.38 -3.63 -16.94
N SER A 698 -66.17 -3.83 -17.47
CA SER A 698 -65.88 -3.60 -18.91
C SER A 698 -66.67 -4.49 -19.87
N SER A 699 -67.17 -5.63 -19.37
CA SER A 699 -67.96 -6.60 -20.13
C SER A 699 -69.47 -6.47 -19.96
N ASP A 700 -69.95 -5.41 -19.29
CA ASP A 700 -71.36 -5.21 -18.90
C ASP A 700 -71.97 -6.44 -18.18
N SER A 701 -71.17 -7.09 -17.33
CA SER A 701 -71.64 -8.28 -16.61
C SER A 701 -72.70 -7.92 -15.57
N LYS A 702 -73.80 -8.67 -15.55
CA LYS A 702 -74.87 -8.57 -14.55
C LYS A 702 -74.62 -9.39 -13.27
N ASN A 703 -73.40 -9.86 -13.03
CA ASN A 703 -73.08 -10.69 -11.87
C ASN A 703 -72.93 -9.83 -10.60
N TYR A 704 -74.05 -9.30 -10.11
CA TYR A 704 -74.13 -8.39 -8.97
C TYR A 704 -73.43 -8.94 -7.73
N ASN A 705 -73.73 -10.18 -7.35
CA ASN A 705 -73.20 -10.81 -6.14
C ASN A 705 -71.67 -10.81 -6.12
N LEU A 706 -71.06 -11.19 -7.25
CA LEU A 706 -69.60 -11.28 -7.35
C LEU A 706 -68.92 -9.91 -7.33
N ILE A 707 -69.53 -8.90 -7.96
CA ILE A 707 -69.01 -7.51 -7.96
C ILE A 707 -69.14 -6.91 -6.55
N ASN A 708 -70.27 -7.11 -5.88
CA ASN A 708 -70.50 -6.66 -4.51
C ASN A 708 -69.56 -7.34 -3.50
N ASP A 709 -69.32 -8.65 -3.64
CA ASP A 709 -68.36 -9.38 -2.81
C ASP A 709 -66.95 -8.79 -2.91
N ILE A 710 -66.51 -8.43 -4.12
CA ILE A 710 -65.22 -7.79 -4.33
C ILE A 710 -65.23 -6.36 -3.74
N LEU A 711 -66.28 -5.58 -3.98
CA LEU A 711 -66.40 -4.22 -3.43
C LEU A 711 -66.31 -4.20 -1.90
N VAL A 712 -66.98 -5.14 -1.22
CA VAL A 712 -66.92 -5.27 0.24
C VAL A 712 -65.49 -5.51 0.72
N LYS A 713 -64.70 -6.32 -0.01
CA LYS A 713 -63.28 -6.51 0.31
C LYS A 713 -62.48 -5.23 0.09
N LEU A 714 -62.71 -4.52 -1.02
CA LEU A 714 -62.01 -3.27 -1.34
C LEU A 714 -62.28 -2.17 -0.29
N LYS A 715 -63.52 -2.07 0.21
CA LYS A 715 -63.91 -1.11 1.26
C LYS A 715 -63.25 -1.35 2.62
N ARG A 716 -62.74 -2.56 2.87
CA ARG A 716 -62.00 -2.87 4.11
C ARG A 716 -60.58 -2.30 4.11
N LEU A 717 -60.10 -1.78 2.97
CA LEU A 717 -58.78 -1.19 2.86
C LEU A 717 -58.78 0.20 3.51
N THR A 718 -57.79 0.46 4.36
CA THR A 718 -57.54 1.80 4.90
C THR A 718 -56.77 2.63 3.86
N LEU A 719 -57.48 3.46 3.11
CA LEU A 719 -56.93 4.29 2.03
C LEU A 719 -56.87 5.77 2.44
N ARG A 720 -55.76 6.46 2.09
CA ARG A 720 -55.67 7.92 2.20
C ARG A 720 -56.61 8.59 1.20
N ASP A 721 -57.00 9.83 1.47
CA ASP A 721 -57.96 10.57 0.62
C ASP A 721 -57.48 10.75 -0.82
N GLU A 722 -56.18 10.87 -1.01
CA GLU A 722 -55.54 11.05 -2.32
C GLU A 722 -55.28 9.72 -3.06
N ASP A 723 -55.60 8.56 -2.47
CA ASP A 723 -55.32 7.26 -3.10
C ASP A 723 -56.21 7.07 -4.33
N PRO A 724 -55.64 6.89 -5.55
CA PRO A 724 -56.42 6.72 -6.78
C PRO A 724 -57.39 5.54 -6.74
N LEU A 725 -57.15 4.55 -5.86
CA LEU A 725 -58.04 3.42 -5.68
C LEU A 725 -59.43 3.83 -5.16
N LYS A 726 -59.55 4.98 -4.47
CA LYS A 726 -60.86 5.53 -4.07
C LYS A 726 -61.74 5.84 -5.27
N ASN A 727 -61.17 6.38 -6.35
CA ASN A 727 -61.92 6.66 -7.58
C ASN A 727 -62.40 5.36 -8.24
N ILE A 728 -61.56 4.31 -8.22
CA ILE A 728 -61.95 2.99 -8.74
C ILE A 728 -63.08 2.40 -7.90
N ILE A 729 -62.97 2.45 -6.57
CA ILE A 729 -64.03 1.97 -5.66
C ILE A 729 -65.35 2.70 -5.91
N SER A 730 -65.32 4.04 -6.07
CA SER A 730 -66.50 4.84 -6.41
C SER A 730 -67.11 4.40 -7.74
N GLN A 731 -66.30 4.16 -8.77
CA GLN A 731 -66.80 3.69 -10.07
C GLN A 731 -67.44 2.29 -9.97
N VAL A 732 -66.89 1.40 -9.13
CA VAL A 732 -67.50 0.09 -8.87
C VAL A 732 -68.84 0.24 -8.12
N GLU A 733 -68.93 1.16 -7.16
CA GLU A 733 -70.18 1.48 -6.46
C GLU A 733 -71.25 2.01 -7.41
N ASP A 734 -70.88 2.99 -8.24
CA ASP A 734 -71.79 3.60 -9.21
C ASP A 734 -72.35 2.55 -10.18
N TYR A 735 -71.48 1.67 -10.70
CA TYR A 735 -71.89 0.58 -11.58
C TYR A 735 -72.83 -0.42 -10.89
N LEU A 736 -72.59 -0.76 -9.62
CA LEU A 736 -73.50 -1.61 -8.84
C LEU A 736 -74.86 -0.96 -8.61
N ASN A 737 -74.88 0.35 -8.31
CA ASN A 737 -76.10 1.12 -8.14
C ASN A 737 -76.92 1.16 -9.44
N GLU A 738 -76.25 1.35 -10.59
CA GLU A 738 -76.91 1.30 -11.89
C GLU A 738 -77.55 -0.07 -12.20
N LEU A 739 -76.85 -1.16 -11.90
CA LEU A 739 -77.38 -2.52 -12.03
C LEU A 739 -78.63 -2.72 -11.15
N HIS A 740 -78.61 -2.18 -9.92
CA HIS A 740 -79.73 -2.26 -8.98
C HIS A 740 -80.97 -1.46 -9.42
N THR A 741 -80.79 -0.40 -10.20
CA THR A 741 -81.90 0.43 -10.74
C THR A 741 -82.50 -0.08 -12.05
N LYS A 742 -81.84 -1.06 -12.71
CA LYS A 742 -82.26 -1.63 -14.00
C LYS A 742 -82.99 -2.98 -13.89
N ASP A 743 -83.00 -3.59 -12.70
CA ASP A 743 -83.89 -4.70 -12.32
C ASP A 743 -85.12 -4.15 -11.59
#